data_AF-A0A5T1R0T2-F1
#
_entry.id   AF-A0A5T1R0T2-F1
#
_cell.length_a   1.000
_cell.length_b   1.000
_cell.length_c   1.000
_cell.angle_alpha   90.00
_cell.angle_beta   90.00
_cell.angle_gamma   90.00
#
_symmetry.space_group_name_H-M   'P 1'
#
loop_
_entity.id
_entity.type
_entity.pdbx_description
1 polymer ?
#
loop_
_entity_poly.entity_id
_entity_poly.type
_entity_poly.pdbx_seq_one_letter_code
_entity_poly.pdbx_strand_id
1 'polypeptide(L)'
;MSLNSYMSLNISNSTSNPLPFKITKALIKESLEELFSIECEGFFESLEQDLFSLNTLTNASSHPSTPTTFNFHPNVLIDQEAILSIHNPYENNTLNFDNNEVKNYKGIITYIKYLGINHESALNINDSTSNTKQIQYKHFFSFKLQSVLIRLSLNKANRIYTHTNIIEVIKQTLGFYQDILHKEIDYSNIHFNYEEQELISQYNESDLDFITRLSHNNGIFFYEDENTIYFCDVYKNVKNKEIEYNPNINNILNQACISSIYKEQSLRTNSFTHSSINANTPLNLLSLHSSKVPYEQELNNKACYNEHFYESEYSFTKSIDLKTKPSLKEKRALVLNENLLAKSNIYHLSLGDFITLNYKEFNHQEEIKNQDEEKQDKASLLKDFIIIANTQILIDDAILANSINTNDHLNLKDLNLNKSYSNTLTLLKKNIIFTPSFKAKPKAPNSTQGIVIGESKDIESERNTIYTDEHGRVKVRINLYANQEELDNDTFIANDIDTNSSNLSSNTYKSYHHTPFLRVASHIASNHSGFFHTPRIGDEVIISFLDDDIDKPYVSGSLYNGANPSLVNLPFNDHQTSLSSKTIGVNEEGYNELTLSNIKDKEQIYLKAQKDYDELVQHNFTQRILNDKDSIVDGIYNERIKKVHTQTIDLAKNVNVGGEYLTNVGLSKDTIVGLSNTLNVGVDNKVRVSKNSSEYVGENKDIEIGANQNTIIHKDEIRNVKGNKKEVVEGHYDINIKETLKIQTEKETSIRSKNNLLITTNASMGFETDKNNTFVSDNSLSQTKTDYEVKAGNQILHQVGDTQIVTKGDYVIIKAGGVEVVIDSNGLVVKGGEIRTE
;
A
#
# COMPACT_ATOMS: atom_id res chain seq x y z
N MET A 1 34.85 11.39 -71.30
CA MET A 1 34.25 11.28 -69.95
C MET A 1 34.36 9.83 -69.54
N SER A 2 34.95 9.53 -68.39
CA SER A 2 34.83 8.16 -67.84
C SER A 2 33.37 7.97 -67.46
N LEU A 3 32.71 7.00 -68.10
CA LEU A 3 31.28 6.70 -67.93
C LEU A 3 30.94 5.98 -66.62
N ASN A 4 31.90 5.85 -65.70
CA ASN A 4 31.66 5.21 -64.42
C ASN A 4 30.98 6.21 -63.48
N SER A 5 29.83 5.80 -62.95
CA SER A 5 29.17 6.54 -61.87
C SER A 5 30.04 6.52 -60.62
N TYR A 6 30.07 7.64 -59.90
CA TYR A 6 30.72 7.69 -58.59
C TYR A 6 29.78 7.29 -57.45
N MET A 7 28.53 6.94 -57.74
CA MET A 7 27.55 6.44 -56.77
C MET A 7 27.00 5.08 -57.23
N SER A 8 27.06 4.08 -56.35
CA SER A 8 26.43 2.79 -56.60
C SER A 8 25.60 2.36 -55.40
N LEU A 9 24.39 1.85 -55.67
CA LEU A 9 23.53 1.25 -54.66
C LEU A 9 23.43 -0.24 -54.93
N ASN A 10 23.94 -1.04 -54.01
CA ASN A 10 23.87 -2.50 -54.08
C ASN A 10 22.79 -2.98 -53.12
N ILE A 11 21.71 -3.56 -53.64
CA ILE A 11 20.65 -4.16 -52.83
C ILE A 11 20.97 -5.65 -52.66
N SER A 12 21.06 -6.10 -51.41
CA SER A 12 21.26 -7.52 -51.07
C SER A 12 19.97 -8.31 -51.32
N ASN A 13 20.10 -9.55 -51.79
CA ASN A 13 18.98 -10.48 -51.98
C ASN A 13 19.39 -11.90 -51.56
N SER A 14 18.40 -12.73 -51.27
CA SER A 14 18.46 -14.19 -51.08
C SER A 14 19.17 -14.97 -52.20
N THR A 15 19.35 -14.39 -53.38
CA THR A 15 20.16 -14.93 -54.47
C THR A 15 21.54 -14.26 -54.48
N SER A 16 22.61 -15.04 -54.56
CA SER A 16 24.02 -14.70 -54.31
C SER A 16 24.66 -13.54 -55.11
N ASN A 17 23.92 -12.76 -55.90
CA ASN A 17 24.43 -11.60 -56.64
C ASN A 17 23.62 -10.34 -56.27
N PRO A 18 24.26 -9.28 -55.73
CA PRO A 18 23.61 -8.01 -55.43
C PRO A 18 23.16 -7.30 -56.71
N LEU A 19 22.04 -6.58 -56.66
CA LEU A 19 21.55 -5.75 -57.77
C LEU A 19 22.27 -4.40 -57.78
N PRO A 20 23.04 -4.06 -58.84
CA PRO A 20 23.71 -2.77 -58.93
C PRO A 20 22.77 -1.73 -59.56
N PHE A 21 22.28 -0.80 -58.75
CA PHE A 21 21.61 0.41 -59.23
C PHE A 21 22.62 1.53 -59.46
N LYS A 22 22.50 2.21 -60.61
CA LYS A 22 23.26 3.44 -60.88
C LYS A 22 22.47 4.61 -60.33
N ILE A 23 23.09 5.39 -59.45
CA ILE A 23 22.43 6.52 -58.79
C ILE A 23 22.78 7.80 -59.54
N THR A 24 21.76 8.59 -59.86
CA THR A 24 21.90 9.90 -60.51
C THR A 24 21.85 11.04 -59.50
N LYS A 25 21.12 10.87 -58.39
CA LYS A 25 21.03 11.88 -57.34
C LYS A 25 20.96 11.22 -55.98
N ALA A 26 21.68 11.76 -54.99
CA ALA A 26 21.56 11.36 -53.60
C ALA A 26 21.56 12.59 -52.69
N LEU A 27 20.56 12.67 -51.82
CA LEU A 27 20.47 13.61 -50.69
C LEU A 27 20.65 12.81 -49.41
N ILE A 28 21.79 12.99 -48.74
CA ILE A 28 22.17 12.27 -47.53
C ILE A 28 22.05 13.22 -46.36
N LYS A 29 21.32 12.81 -45.32
CA LYS A 29 21.25 13.52 -44.04
C LYS A 29 21.69 12.57 -42.95
N GLU A 30 22.74 12.92 -42.23
CA GLU A 30 23.24 12.19 -41.07
C GLU A 30 23.51 13.17 -39.93
N SER A 31 23.18 12.80 -38.70
CA SER A 31 23.47 13.61 -37.51
C SER A 31 23.62 12.75 -36.26
N LEU A 32 24.19 13.29 -35.19
CA LEU A 32 24.17 12.67 -33.87
C LEU A 32 22.80 12.81 -33.16
N GLU A 33 21.87 13.58 -33.74
CA GLU A 33 20.54 13.83 -33.19
C GLU A 33 19.47 12.88 -33.76
N GLU A 34 19.60 12.51 -35.03
CA GLU A 34 18.65 11.69 -35.78
C GLU A 34 19.39 10.65 -36.63
N LEU A 35 18.75 9.48 -36.79
CA LEU A 35 19.19 8.41 -37.68
C LEU A 35 19.44 8.91 -39.11
N PHE A 36 20.42 8.32 -39.80
CA PHE A 36 20.68 8.73 -41.17
C PHE A 36 19.49 8.41 -42.09
N SER A 37 19.26 9.29 -43.06
CA SER A 37 18.26 9.12 -44.09
C SER A 37 18.81 9.59 -45.42
N ILE A 38 18.67 8.75 -46.44
CA ILE A 38 19.19 8.97 -47.77
C ILE A 38 18.04 8.87 -48.76
N GLU A 39 17.79 9.96 -49.47
CA GLU A 39 16.86 9.97 -50.61
C GLU A 39 17.69 9.91 -51.88
N CYS A 40 17.54 8.84 -52.64
CA CYS A 40 18.28 8.66 -53.88
C CYS A 40 17.38 8.38 -55.07
N GLU A 41 17.76 8.91 -56.22
CA GLU A 41 17.14 8.64 -57.52
C GLU A 41 18.19 7.95 -58.39
N GLY A 42 17.76 6.95 -59.15
CA GLY A 42 18.66 6.18 -59.98
C GLY A 42 17.92 5.32 -60.99
N PHE A 43 18.68 4.53 -61.74
CA PHE A 43 18.13 3.62 -62.72
C PHE A 43 18.82 2.26 -62.72
N PHE A 44 18.07 1.27 -63.19
CA PHE A 44 18.53 -0.08 -63.47
C PHE A 44 18.45 -0.35 -64.98
N GLU A 45 19.49 -0.98 -65.52
CA GLU A 45 19.60 -1.34 -66.93
C GLU A 45 19.11 -2.79 -67.13
N SER A 46 18.04 -2.96 -67.90
CA SER A 46 17.41 -4.26 -68.16
C SER A 46 17.33 -4.56 -69.66
N LEU A 47 17.24 -5.85 -69.99
CA LEU A 47 16.90 -6.35 -71.32
C LEU A 47 15.39 -6.48 -71.51
N GLU A 48 14.61 -6.43 -70.44
CA GLU A 48 13.16 -6.67 -70.43
C GLU A 48 12.39 -5.36 -70.19
N GLN A 49 11.32 -5.14 -70.96
CA GLN A 49 10.46 -3.95 -70.84
C GLN A 49 9.55 -3.99 -69.61
N ASP A 50 9.13 -5.19 -69.19
CA ASP A 50 8.18 -5.37 -68.09
C ASP A 50 8.87 -5.99 -66.87
N LEU A 51 9.34 -5.11 -65.98
CA LEU A 51 10.01 -5.47 -64.73
C LEU A 51 9.09 -6.06 -63.66
N PHE A 52 7.76 -5.88 -63.80
CA PHE A 52 6.79 -6.21 -62.76
C PHE A 52 5.93 -7.43 -63.11
N SER A 53 6.27 -8.15 -64.18
CA SER A 53 5.51 -9.30 -64.63
C SER A 53 5.49 -10.39 -63.55
N LEU A 54 4.36 -10.48 -62.84
CA LEU A 54 4.11 -11.42 -61.75
C LEU A 54 3.79 -12.84 -62.29
N ASN A 55 4.53 -13.33 -63.28
CA ASN A 55 4.32 -14.67 -63.82
C ASN A 55 5.20 -15.67 -63.07
N THR A 56 4.73 -16.13 -61.90
CA THR A 56 4.82 -17.53 -61.40
C THR A 56 4.46 -17.63 -59.91
N LEU A 57 3.17 -17.50 -59.60
CA LEU A 57 2.59 -18.02 -58.37
C LEU A 57 1.35 -18.87 -58.70
N THR A 58 1.49 -19.86 -59.59
CA THR A 58 0.56 -20.99 -59.64
C THR A 58 1.30 -22.27 -60.03
N ASN A 59 0.97 -23.35 -59.31
CA ASN A 59 1.34 -24.76 -59.48
C ASN A 59 2.65 -25.23 -58.83
N ALA A 60 2.51 -25.66 -57.58
CA ALA A 60 3.36 -26.66 -56.96
C ALA A 60 3.21 -28.00 -57.69
N SER A 61 4.13 -28.33 -58.61
CA SER A 61 4.45 -29.71 -58.97
C SER A 61 5.84 -29.81 -59.61
N SER A 62 6.76 -30.39 -58.84
CA SER A 62 7.91 -31.22 -59.27
C SER A 62 8.71 -30.78 -60.52
N HIS A 63 9.62 -29.81 -60.35
CA HIS A 63 11.03 -29.89 -60.75
C HIS A 63 11.72 -28.52 -60.48
N PRO A 64 12.91 -28.48 -59.84
CA PRO A 64 13.60 -27.23 -59.55
C PRO A 64 14.40 -26.78 -60.77
N SER A 65 13.74 -26.11 -61.73
CA SER A 65 14.43 -25.21 -62.64
C SER A 65 14.44 -23.82 -62.03
N THR A 66 15.61 -23.35 -61.63
CA THR A 66 15.90 -22.02 -61.09
C THR A 66 15.19 -20.91 -61.90
N PRO A 67 14.33 -20.08 -61.28
CA PRO A 67 13.88 -18.86 -61.93
C PRO A 67 15.04 -17.85 -61.91
N THR A 68 15.59 -17.54 -63.08
CA THR A 68 16.72 -16.62 -63.27
C THR A 68 16.31 -15.17 -63.54
N THR A 69 15.03 -14.82 -63.38
CA THR A 69 14.50 -13.47 -63.58
C THR A 69 14.26 -12.82 -62.22
N PHE A 70 15.03 -11.75 -61.94
CA PHE A 70 14.94 -11.00 -60.69
C PHE A 70 13.60 -10.25 -60.62
N ASN A 71 12.91 -10.32 -59.48
CA ASN A 71 11.65 -9.62 -59.29
C ASN A 71 11.92 -8.20 -58.77
N PHE A 72 11.72 -7.19 -59.62
CA PHE A 72 11.91 -5.78 -59.28
C PHE A 72 10.66 -5.13 -58.67
N HIS A 73 9.66 -5.94 -58.31
CA HIS A 73 8.43 -5.46 -57.69
C HIS A 73 8.74 -4.74 -56.36
N PRO A 74 8.18 -3.53 -56.12
CA PRO A 74 8.38 -2.75 -54.89
C PRO A 74 8.29 -3.56 -53.60
N ASN A 75 7.30 -4.45 -53.50
CA ASN A 75 7.08 -5.30 -52.32
C ASN A 75 8.24 -6.28 -52.00
N VAL A 76 9.08 -6.62 -52.98
CA VAL A 76 10.25 -7.50 -52.75
C VAL A 76 11.47 -6.71 -52.31
N LEU A 77 11.56 -5.43 -52.71
CA LEU A 77 12.70 -4.56 -52.43
C LEU A 77 12.57 -3.77 -51.12
N ILE A 78 11.35 -3.57 -50.62
CA ILE A 78 11.11 -3.01 -49.28
C ILE A 78 11.71 -3.93 -48.22
N ASP A 79 12.31 -3.33 -47.19
CA ASP A 79 12.94 -4.01 -46.04
C ASP A 79 14.17 -4.87 -46.38
N GLN A 80 14.70 -4.76 -47.61
CA GLN A 80 15.99 -5.37 -47.98
C GLN A 80 17.16 -4.49 -47.58
N GLU A 81 18.27 -5.11 -47.16
CA GLU A 81 19.49 -4.34 -46.88
C GLU A 81 20.09 -3.81 -48.19
N ALA A 82 20.56 -2.58 -48.16
CA ALA A 82 21.26 -1.98 -49.27
C ALA A 82 22.47 -1.17 -48.78
N ILE A 83 23.51 -1.16 -49.62
CA ILE A 83 24.74 -0.41 -49.39
C ILE A 83 24.87 0.63 -50.49
N LEU A 84 24.82 1.92 -50.11
CA LEU A 84 25.19 3.03 -50.99
C LEU A 84 26.68 3.31 -50.82
N SER A 85 27.45 3.14 -51.89
CA SER A 85 28.88 3.44 -51.94
C SER A 85 29.12 4.72 -52.73
N ILE A 86 29.84 5.66 -52.12
CA ILE A 86 30.24 6.94 -52.69
C ILE A 86 31.74 6.89 -52.97
N HIS A 87 32.09 6.96 -54.24
CA HIS A 87 33.46 7.13 -54.73
C HIS A 87 33.75 8.61 -54.98
N ASN A 88 35.01 8.92 -55.27
CA ASN A 88 35.45 10.29 -55.56
C ASN A 88 34.58 10.95 -56.67
N PRO A 89 33.82 12.01 -56.35
CA PRO A 89 32.89 12.63 -57.29
C PRO A 89 33.57 13.57 -58.30
N TYR A 90 34.87 13.84 -58.15
CA TYR A 90 35.62 14.79 -58.98
C TYR A 90 36.35 14.08 -60.14
N GLU A 91 36.13 14.54 -61.38
CA GLU A 91 36.82 13.98 -62.57
C GLU A 91 38.26 14.52 -62.74
N ASN A 92 39.13 13.71 -63.35
CA ASN A 92 40.42 14.13 -63.96
C ASN A 92 41.27 15.11 -63.12
N ASN A 93 41.62 14.76 -61.88
CA ASN A 93 42.54 15.54 -61.04
C ASN A 93 42.11 17.01 -60.80
N THR A 94 40.80 17.33 -60.93
CA THR A 94 40.28 18.65 -60.53
C THR A 94 40.33 18.88 -59.03
N LEU A 95 40.33 17.82 -58.22
CA LEU A 95 40.66 17.85 -56.80
C LEU A 95 41.38 16.53 -56.49
N ASN A 96 42.59 16.59 -55.94
CA ASN A 96 43.38 15.39 -55.65
C ASN A 96 43.30 15.10 -54.13
N PHE A 97 42.70 13.97 -53.76
CA PHE A 97 42.69 13.49 -52.37
C PHE A 97 43.84 12.49 -52.20
N ASP A 98 44.58 12.58 -51.10
CA ASP A 98 45.73 11.69 -50.83
C ASP A 98 45.33 10.20 -50.77
N ASN A 99 44.10 9.93 -50.31
CA ASN A 99 43.47 8.62 -50.31
C ASN A 99 42.10 8.71 -51.01
N ASN A 100 41.87 7.88 -52.03
CA ASN A 100 40.54 7.70 -52.63
C ASN A 100 39.67 6.79 -51.74
N GLU A 101 39.27 7.29 -50.57
CA GLU A 101 38.42 6.59 -49.62
C GLU A 101 37.00 6.38 -50.19
N VAL A 102 36.42 5.19 -50.02
CA VAL A 102 35.03 4.92 -50.39
C VAL A 102 34.16 5.08 -49.14
N LYS A 103 33.13 5.93 -49.21
CA LYS A 103 32.19 6.11 -48.11
C LYS A 103 30.96 5.24 -48.34
N ASN A 104 30.71 4.32 -47.40
CA ASN A 104 29.60 3.38 -47.47
C ASN A 104 28.50 3.72 -46.47
N TYR A 105 27.25 3.56 -46.90
CA TYR A 105 26.06 3.62 -46.06
C TYR A 105 25.31 2.31 -46.16
N LYS A 106 25.36 1.49 -45.11
CA LYS A 106 24.57 0.27 -44.99
C LYS A 106 23.28 0.55 -44.22
N GLY A 107 22.14 0.28 -44.85
CA GLY A 107 20.82 0.47 -44.26
C GLY A 107 19.78 -0.40 -44.95
N ILE A 108 18.51 -0.04 -44.82
CA ILE A 108 17.38 -0.73 -45.46
C ILE A 108 16.55 0.20 -46.33
N ILE A 109 15.91 -0.38 -47.35
CA ILE A 109 15.00 0.35 -48.22
C ILE A 109 13.62 0.47 -47.53
N THR A 110 13.28 1.69 -47.10
CA THR A 110 11.99 1.96 -46.42
C THR A 110 10.93 2.50 -47.35
N TYR A 111 11.34 3.06 -48.48
CA TYR A 111 10.44 3.59 -49.50
C TYR A 111 11.03 3.38 -50.88
N ILE A 112 10.18 3.01 -51.82
CA ILE A 112 10.53 2.87 -53.23
C ILE A 112 9.39 3.39 -54.10
N LYS A 113 9.74 4.13 -55.13
CA LYS A 113 8.81 4.67 -56.12
C LYS A 113 9.38 4.44 -57.51
N TYR A 114 8.63 3.73 -58.34
CA TYR A 114 8.95 3.60 -59.76
C TYR A 114 8.59 4.89 -60.50
N LEU A 115 9.55 5.47 -61.22
CA LEU A 115 9.41 6.75 -61.90
C LEU A 115 9.08 6.59 -63.39
N GLY A 116 9.40 5.44 -63.99
CA GLY A 116 9.10 5.14 -65.39
C GLY A 116 10.23 4.41 -66.13
N ILE A 117 10.02 4.19 -67.42
CA ILE A 117 10.97 3.55 -68.33
C ILE A 117 11.42 4.56 -69.39
N ASN A 118 12.70 4.52 -69.77
CA ASN A 118 13.19 5.15 -70.97
C ASN A 118 13.62 4.07 -71.98
N HIS A 119 13.17 4.23 -73.22
CA HIS A 119 13.51 3.36 -74.33
C HIS A 119 14.77 3.90 -75.00
N GLU A 120 15.88 3.17 -74.95
CA GLU A 120 16.99 3.50 -75.85
C GLU A 120 16.56 3.17 -77.28
N SER A 121 16.58 4.16 -78.17
CA SER A 121 16.34 3.96 -79.60
C SER A 121 17.49 3.12 -80.18
N ALA A 122 17.27 1.81 -80.29
CA ALA A 122 18.19 0.88 -80.92
C ALA A 122 18.29 1.12 -82.44
N LEU A 123 19.02 2.16 -82.85
CA LEU A 123 19.51 2.30 -84.22
C LEU A 123 20.88 2.97 -84.22
N ASN A 124 21.94 2.16 -84.08
CA ASN A 124 23.09 2.11 -85.00
C ASN A 124 24.26 1.37 -84.33
N ILE A 125 24.55 0.16 -84.81
CA ILE A 125 25.86 -0.32 -85.27
C ILE A 125 25.64 -1.78 -85.71
N ASN A 126 25.60 -1.99 -87.03
CA ASN A 126 25.74 -3.32 -87.60
C ASN A 126 27.21 -3.74 -87.40
N ASP A 127 27.50 -4.50 -86.35
CA ASP A 127 28.74 -5.26 -86.30
C ASP A 127 28.42 -6.71 -85.92
N SER A 128 28.56 -7.60 -86.91
CA SER A 128 28.05 -8.97 -86.88
C SER A 128 28.97 -9.97 -86.16
N THR A 129 29.79 -9.50 -85.22
CA THR A 129 30.79 -10.35 -84.55
C THR A 129 30.91 -10.22 -83.03
N SER A 130 30.10 -9.38 -82.35
CA SER A 130 30.09 -9.33 -80.88
C SER A 130 28.88 -10.04 -80.27
N ASN A 131 29.14 -11.09 -79.49
CA ASN A 131 28.15 -11.78 -78.65
C ASN A 131 27.80 -10.97 -77.37
N THR A 132 27.68 -9.65 -77.48
CA THR A 132 27.31 -8.78 -76.35
C THR A 132 25.83 -8.45 -76.42
N LYS A 133 25.03 -9.03 -75.52
CA LYS A 133 23.62 -8.63 -75.31
C LYS A 133 23.57 -7.12 -75.07
N GLN A 134 23.01 -6.37 -76.02
CA GLN A 134 22.81 -4.93 -75.89
C GLN A 134 21.65 -4.65 -74.93
N ILE A 135 21.90 -3.81 -73.93
CA ILE A 135 20.91 -3.27 -72.98
C ILE A 135 19.84 -2.51 -73.79
N GLN A 136 18.55 -2.71 -73.48
CA GLN A 136 17.43 -2.13 -74.25
C GLN A 136 16.59 -1.13 -73.45
N TYR A 137 16.53 -1.25 -72.12
CA TYR A 137 15.62 -0.46 -71.29
C TYR A 137 16.31 0.08 -70.04
N LYS A 138 16.03 1.36 -69.71
CA LYS A 138 16.42 2.00 -68.45
C LYS A 138 15.20 2.25 -67.59
N HIS A 139 15.20 1.71 -66.38
CA HIS A 139 14.08 1.81 -65.45
C HIS A 139 14.45 2.69 -64.26
N PHE A 140 13.67 3.74 -64.05
CA PHE A 140 13.97 4.78 -63.06
C PHE A 140 13.22 4.55 -61.76
N PHE A 141 13.91 4.77 -60.66
CA PHE A 141 13.41 4.58 -59.31
C PHE A 141 13.86 5.72 -58.40
N SER A 142 13.03 6.03 -57.41
CA SER A 142 13.38 6.82 -56.24
C SER A 142 13.30 5.91 -55.02
N PHE A 143 14.33 5.94 -54.18
CA PHE A 143 14.43 5.14 -52.98
C PHE A 143 14.67 6.03 -51.76
N LYS A 144 14.23 5.54 -50.61
CA LYS A 144 14.67 6.01 -49.30
C LYS A 144 15.43 4.90 -48.60
N LEU A 145 16.72 5.12 -48.36
CA LEU A 145 17.61 4.25 -47.62
C LEU A 145 17.80 4.83 -46.21
N GLN A 146 17.49 4.07 -45.16
CA GLN A 146 17.57 4.52 -43.78
C GLN A 146 18.29 3.50 -42.90
N SER A 147 18.66 3.93 -41.69
CA SER A 147 19.13 3.06 -40.61
C SER A 147 18.29 1.79 -40.45
N VAL A 148 18.93 0.68 -40.10
CA VAL A 148 18.25 -0.57 -39.70
C VAL A 148 17.37 -0.39 -38.45
N LEU A 149 17.71 0.59 -37.58
CA LEU A 149 16.96 0.90 -36.36
C LEU A 149 15.55 1.43 -36.65
N ILE A 150 15.27 1.88 -37.87
CA ILE A 150 13.92 2.35 -38.23
C ILE A 150 12.86 1.24 -38.15
N ARG A 151 13.25 -0.04 -38.21
CA ARG A 151 12.33 -1.17 -37.98
C ARG A 151 11.65 -1.07 -36.61
N LEU A 152 12.38 -0.60 -35.61
CA LEU A 152 11.90 -0.41 -34.25
C LEU A 152 10.96 0.80 -34.12
N SER A 153 10.76 1.60 -35.16
CA SER A 153 9.75 2.67 -35.16
C SER A 153 8.36 2.17 -35.58
N LEU A 154 8.26 0.93 -36.09
CA LEU A 154 7.03 0.37 -36.64
C LEU A 154 6.19 -0.33 -35.58
N ASN A 155 6.77 -0.67 -34.44
CA ASN A 155 6.06 -1.28 -33.34
C ASN A 155 5.58 -0.24 -32.33
N LYS A 156 4.74 -0.69 -31.41
CA LYS A 156 4.41 0.00 -30.16
C LYS A 156 4.33 -1.04 -29.08
N ALA A 157 4.94 -0.76 -27.94
CA ALA A 157 4.96 -1.69 -26.83
C ALA A 157 4.65 -1.00 -25.51
N ASN A 158 4.19 -1.81 -24.55
CA ASN A 158 3.99 -1.40 -23.17
C ASN A 158 4.81 -2.31 -22.28
N ARG A 159 5.94 -1.83 -21.75
CA ARG A 159 6.84 -2.63 -20.90
C ARG A 159 7.13 -1.91 -19.61
N ILE A 160 7.43 -2.70 -18.59
CA ILE A 160 7.81 -2.23 -17.28
C ILE A 160 9.11 -2.87 -16.85
N TYR A 161 10.08 -2.05 -16.46
CA TYR A 161 11.38 -2.49 -15.98
C TYR A 161 11.55 -2.00 -14.55
N THR A 162 11.87 -2.90 -13.63
CA THR A 162 11.99 -2.56 -12.21
C THR A 162 13.38 -2.84 -11.69
N HIS A 163 13.87 -1.98 -10.79
CA HIS A 163 15.18 -2.12 -10.14
C HIS A 163 16.31 -2.36 -11.17
N THR A 164 16.40 -1.48 -12.17
CA THR A 164 17.38 -1.59 -13.25
C THR A 164 17.83 -0.21 -13.72
N ASN A 165 18.95 -0.15 -14.45
CA ASN A 165 19.46 1.08 -15.04
C ASN A 165 19.07 1.21 -16.52
N ILE A 166 19.15 2.43 -17.02
CA ILE A 166 18.72 2.78 -18.40
C ILE A 166 19.53 2.06 -19.49
N ILE A 167 20.80 1.74 -19.27
CA ILE A 167 21.66 1.05 -20.25
C ILE A 167 21.23 -0.41 -20.39
N GLU A 168 20.96 -1.08 -19.28
CA GLU A 168 20.46 -2.47 -19.30
C GLU A 168 19.07 -2.56 -19.95
N VAL A 169 18.20 -1.56 -19.75
CA VAL A 169 16.91 -1.48 -20.46
C VAL A 169 17.10 -1.33 -21.97
N ILE A 170 18.03 -0.46 -22.41
CA ILE A 170 18.34 -0.30 -23.84
C ILE A 170 18.87 -1.62 -24.43
N LYS A 171 19.79 -2.30 -23.75
CA LYS A 171 20.32 -3.61 -24.16
C LYS A 171 19.22 -4.67 -24.27
N GLN A 172 18.35 -4.76 -23.26
CA GLN A 172 17.22 -5.69 -23.25
C GLN A 172 16.28 -5.42 -24.42
N THR A 173 15.95 -4.15 -24.68
CA THR A 173 15.07 -3.76 -25.79
C THR A 173 15.68 -4.06 -27.16
N LEU A 174 16.98 -3.80 -27.34
CA LEU A 174 17.67 -4.12 -28.60
C LEU A 174 17.91 -5.63 -28.79
N GLY A 175 18.00 -6.38 -27.70
CA GLY A 175 18.15 -7.84 -27.73
C GLY A 175 17.02 -8.57 -28.46
N PHE A 176 15.80 -8.01 -28.46
CA PHE A 176 14.67 -8.53 -29.24
C PHE A 176 14.90 -8.54 -30.76
N TYR A 177 15.86 -7.74 -31.25
CA TYR A 177 16.05 -7.44 -32.67
C TYR A 177 17.43 -7.84 -33.21
N GLN A 178 18.22 -8.57 -32.42
CA GLN A 178 19.61 -8.88 -32.78
C GLN A 178 19.73 -9.60 -34.15
N ASP A 179 18.78 -10.47 -34.48
CA ASP A 179 18.76 -11.23 -35.75
C ASP A 179 18.44 -10.38 -36.98
N ILE A 180 17.73 -9.25 -36.80
CA ILE A 180 17.29 -8.40 -37.92
C ILE A 180 18.10 -7.10 -38.07
N LEU A 181 18.91 -6.74 -37.07
CA LEU A 181 19.73 -5.52 -37.13
C LEU A 181 20.96 -5.69 -38.02
N HIS A 182 21.55 -6.90 -38.08
CA HIS A 182 22.76 -7.23 -38.88
C HIS A 182 23.89 -6.19 -38.75
N LYS A 183 24.00 -5.58 -37.57
CA LYS A 183 25.04 -4.63 -37.14
C LYS A 183 25.42 -4.93 -35.70
N GLU A 184 26.69 -4.76 -35.36
CA GLU A 184 27.18 -4.84 -33.99
C GLU A 184 26.74 -3.61 -33.19
N ILE A 185 26.45 -3.78 -31.89
CA ILE A 185 26.08 -2.67 -31.01
C ILE A 185 27.22 -2.45 -30.02
N ASP A 186 27.81 -1.25 -30.04
CA ASP A 186 28.96 -0.88 -29.22
C ASP A 186 28.55 0.09 -28.10
N TYR A 187 28.82 -0.30 -26.85
CA TYR A 187 28.59 0.51 -25.65
C TYR A 187 29.90 0.93 -24.97
N SER A 188 31.06 0.73 -25.61
CA SER A 188 32.39 1.00 -25.02
C SER A 188 32.64 2.46 -24.66
N ASN A 189 31.93 3.39 -25.31
CA ASN A 189 32.04 4.84 -25.08
C ASN A 189 30.94 5.37 -24.13
N ILE A 190 30.41 4.49 -23.29
CA ILE A 190 29.56 4.84 -22.14
C ILE A 190 30.43 4.84 -20.89
N HIS A 191 30.82 6.01 -20.40
CA HIS A 191 31.73 6.19 -19.27
C HIS A 191 31.05 6.64 -17.97
N PHE A 192 29.88 7.26 -18.04
CA PHE A 192 29.12 7.66 -16.86
C PHE A 192 28.45 6.46 -16.20
N ASN A 193 28.37 6.51 -14.86
CA ASN A 193 27.60 5.54 -14.10
C ASN A 193 26.15 6.01 -13.99
N TYR A 194 25.22 5.26 -14.58
CA TYR A 194 23.79 5.55 -14.54
C TYR A 194 23.12 4.89 -13.35
N GLU A 195 22.41 5.68 -12.55
CA GLU A 195 21.73 5.18 -11.36
C GLU A 195 20.61 4.18 -11.69
N GLU A 196 20.49 3.17 -10.85
CA GLU A 196 19.39 2.20 -10.89
C GLU A 196 18.07 2.87 -10.54
N GLN A 197 17.05 2.74 -11.39
CA GLN A 197 15.71 3.28 -11.20
C GLN A 197 14.77 2.18 -10.67
N GLU A 198 13.86 2.55 -9.77
CA GLU A 198 12.84 1.61 -9.27
C GLU A 198 11.88 1.18 -10.37
N LEU A 199 11.62 2.08 -11.31
CA LEU A 199 10.66 1.90 -12.38
C LEU A 199 11.08 2.68 -13.63
N ILE A 200 11.14 1.99 -14.76
CA ILE A 200 11.25 2.55 -16.10
C ILE A 200 10.16 1.92 -16.94
N SER A 201 9.31 2.75 -17.54
CA SER A 201 8.16 2.29 -18.31
C SER A 201 8.29 2.72 -19.76
N GLN A 202 7.95 1.80 -20.65
CA GLN A 202 7.62 2.06 -22.03
C GLN A 202 6.09 2.07 -22.15
N TYR A 203 5.49 3.12 -22.70
CA TYR A 203 4.04 3.19 -22.84
C TYR A 203 3.60 3.87 -24.13
N ASN A 204 2.88 3.11 -24.97
CA ASN A 204 2.30 3.57 -26.23
C ASN A 204 3.29 4.31 -27.15
N GLU A 205 4.56 3.94 -27.05
CA GLU A 205 5.67 4.46 -27.85
C GLU A 205 6.39 3.28 -28.53
N SER A 206 7.05 3.56 -29.66
CA SER A 206 7.82 2.56 -30.38
C SER A 206 9.10 2.20 -29.62
N ASP A 207 9.72 1.05 -29.92
CA ASP A 207 10.99 0.68 -29.29
C ASP A 207 12.09 1.68 -29.66
N LEU A 208 12.05 2.23 -30.88
CA LEU A 208 12.97 3.29 -31.30
C LEU A 208 12.75 4.56 -30.48
N ASP A 209 11.51 5.02 -30.33
CA ASP A 209 11.20 6.23 -29.55
C ASP A 209 11.59 6.04 -28.08
N PHE A 210 11.35 4.85 -27.52
CA PHE A 210 11.72 4.49 -26.16
C PHE A 210 13.24 4.56 -25.94
N ILE A 211 14.03 3.89 -26.79
CA ILE A 211 15.49 3.90 -26.73
C ILE A 211 16.02 5.32 -26.94
N THR A 212 15.47 6.05 -27.91
CA THR A 212 15.85 7.44 -28.20
C THR A 212 15.57 8.32 -26.98
N ARG A 213 14.39 8.19 -26.37
CA ARG A 213 14.02 8.94 -25.17
C ARG A 213 14.91 8.63 -23.99
N LEU A 214 15.16 7.36 -23.69
CA LEU A 214 16.05 6.96 -22.60
C LEU A 214 17.47 7.48 -22.83
N SER A 215 17.99 7.34 -24.05
CA SER A 215 19.32 7.81 -24.41
C SER A 215 19.41 9.32 -24.27
N HIS A 216 18.53 10.06 -24.96
CA HIS A 216 18.58 11.51 -25.04
C HIS A 216 18.38 12.19 -23.68
N ASN A 217 17.43 11.69 -22.89
CA ASN A 217 17.11 12.28 -21.59
C ASN A 217 18.24 12.09 -20.57
N ASN A 218 19.14 11.13 -20.80
CA ASN A 218 20.32 10.85 -20.00
C ASN A 218 21.64 11.34 -20.65
N GLY A 219 21.55 12.08 -21.76
CA GLY A 219 22.70 12.68 -22.45
C GLY A 219 23.50 11.72 -23.34
N ILE A 220 22.94 10.55 -23.64
CA ILE A 220 23.52 9.57 -24.55
C ILE A 220 23.05 9.89 -25.96
N PHE A 221 23.99 9.98 -26.89
CA PHE A 221 23.73 10.05 -28.32
C PHE A 221 24.19 8.75 -28.97
N PHE A 222 23.60 8.41 -30.11
CA PHE A 222 24.01 7.24 -30.86
C PHE A 222 24.03 7.53 -32.35
N TYR A 223 24.94 6.88 -33.04
CA TYR A 223 25.13 6.99 -34.48
C TYR A 223 25.68 5.66 -34.99
N GLU A 224 25.77 5.50 -36.31
CA GLU A 224 26.19 4.24 -36.90
C GLU A 224 27.16 4.44 -38.07
N ASP A 225 27.97 3.42 -38.29
CA ASP A 225 28.76 3.25 -39.51
C ASP A 225 28.21 2.08 -40.36
N GLU A 226 29.02 1.56 -41.28
CA GLU A 226 28.65 0.43 -42.13
C GLU A 226 28.23 -0.80 -41.33
N ASN A 227 28.91 -1.11 -40.22
CA ASN A 227 28.77 -2.39 -39.51
C ASN A 227 28.34 -2.24 -38.05
N THR A 228 28.51 -1.06 -37.44
CA THR A 228 28.38 -0.86 -35.99
C THR A 228 27.47 0.31 -35.66
N ILE A 229 26.64 0.15 -34.63
CA ILE A 229 25.86 1.21 -33.99
C ILE A 229 26.53 1.53 -32.65
N TYR A 230 26.93 2.78 -32.46
CA TYR A 230 27.63 3.25 -31.27
C TYR A 230 26.69 4.00 -30.35
N PHE A 231 26.60 3.59 -29.08
CA PHE A 231 26.01 4.37 -28.00
C PHE A 231 27.13 5.07 -27.22
N CYS A 232 27.03 6.39 -27.09
CA CYS A 232 28.09 7.24 -26.58
C CYS A 232 27.56 8.29 -25.59
N ASP A 233 28.26 8.47 -24.48
CA ASP A 233 28.12 9.65 -23.61
C ASP A 233 29.37 10.55 -23.64
N VAL A 234 30.45 10.02 -24.22
CA VAL A 234 31.70 10.69 -24.57
C VAL A 234 32.06 10.30 -26.00
N TYR A 235 32.75 11.17 -26.73
CA TYR A 235 33.20 10.84 -28.08
C TYR A 235 34.25 9.73 -28.09
N LYS A 236 34.15 8.85 -29.09
CA LYS A 236 35.18 7.87 -29.41
C LYS A 236 36.50 8.56 -29.71
N ASN A 237 37.60 8.11 -29.10
CA ASN A 237 38.90 8.74 -29.30
C ASN A 237 39.47 8.39 -30.69
N VAL A 238 39.36 9.32 -31.65
CA VAL A 238 39.84 9.17 -33.04
C VAL A 238 40.91 10.23 -33.34
N LYS A 239 41.86 9.90 -34.22
CA LYS A 239 42.89 10.85 -34.67
C LYS A 239 42.25 12.06 -35.37
N ASN A 240 42.74 13.27 -35.07
CA ASN A 240 42.31 14.49 -35.76
C ASN A 240 42.71 14.43 -37.25
N LYS A 241 41.77 14.77 -38.14
CA LYS A 241 41.99 15.02 -39.57
C LYS A 241 42.34 16.49 -39.77
N GLU A 242 43.48 16.78 -40.37
CA GLU A 242 43.85 18.16 -40.72
C GLU A 242 43.16 18.57 -42.03
N ILE A 243 42.45 19.70 -42.01
CA ILE A 243 41.68 20.19 -43.17
C ILE A 243 41.99 21.65 -43.42
N GLU A 244 42.26 21.99 -44.68
CA GLU A 244 42.51 23.37 -45.11
C GLU A 244 41.20 24.19 -45.13
N TYR A 245 41.26 25.45 -44.71
CA TYR A 245 40.16 26.41 -44.89
C TYR A 245 40.47 27.39 -46.04
N ASN A 246 39.57 27.47 -47.02
CA ASN A 246 39.73 28.30 -48.22
C ASN A 246 38.44 29.09 -48.53
N PRO A 247 38.35 30.37 -48.11
CA PRO A 247 37.15 31.19 -48.31
C PRO A 247 36.89 31.60 -49.77
N ASN A 248 37.74 31.20 -50.72
CA ASN A 248 37.57 31.55 -52.12
C ASN A 248 36.38 30.80 -52.75
N ILE A 249 35.33 31.55 -53.07
CA ILE A 249 34.07 31.07 -53.66
C ILE A 249 34.29 30.23 -54.93
N ASN A 250 35.32 30.55 -55.72
CA ASN A 250 35.60 29.88 -56.98
C ASN A 250 36.57 28.69 -56.83
N ASN A 251 37.07 28.42 -55.61
CA ASN A 251 38.10 27.43 -55.30
C ASN A 251 39.14 27.26 -56.43
N ILE A 252 39.75 28.37 -56.86
CA ILE A 252 40.64 28.42 -58.04
C ILE A 252 41.83 27.45 -57.91
N LEU A 253 42.21 27.15 -56.66
CA LEU A 253 43.29 26.23 -56.29
C LEU A 253 42.88 24.76 -56.33
N ASN A 254 41.60 24.44 -56.56
CA ASN A 254 41.15 23.07 -56.78
C ASN A 254 41.57 22.13 -55.63
N GLN A 255 41.45 22.63 -54.39
CA GLN A 255 41.90 21.94 -53.18
C GLN A 255 40.71 21.45 -52.33
N ALA A 256 40.94 20.37 -51.58
CA ALA A 256 40.01 19.85 -50.57
C ALA A 256 39.99 20.77 -49.35
N CYS A 257 38.84 21.39 -49.06
CA CYS A 257 38.76 22.43 -48.03
C CYS A 257 37.36 22.64 -47.46
N ILE A 258 37.30 23.33 -46.33
CA ILE A 258 36.08 24.04 -45.90
C ILE A 258 36.10 25.43 -46.53
N SER A 259 35.01 25.80 -47.20
CA SER A 259 34.93 27.04 -47.98
C SER A 259 34.21 28.18 -47.29
N SER A 260 33.35 27.88 -46.30
CA SER A 260 32.69 28.91 -45.50
C SER A 260 32.32 28.35 -44.14
N ILE A 261 32.44 29.16 -43.10
CA ILE A 261 31.95 28.87 -41.75
C ILE A 261 31.07 30.04 -41.31
N TYR A 262 29.89 29.75 -40.78
CA TYR A 262 28.97 30.74 -40.23
C TYR A 262 28.28 30.22 -38.97
N LYS A 263 27.82 31.13 -38.12
CA LYS A 263 27.20 30.84 -36.83
C LYS A 263 25.76 31.34 -36.83
N GLU A 264 24.84 30.48 -36.42
CA GLU A 264 23.45 30.86 -36.15
C GLU A 264 23.23 30.87 -34.65
N GLN A 265 22.62 31.94 -34.12
CA GLN A 265 22.29 32.06 -32.71
C GLN A 265 20.85 32.55 -32.52
N SER A 266 20.19 32.02 -31.50
CA SER A 266 18.86 32.47 -31.07
C SER A 266 18.82 32.62 -29.55
N LEU A 267 17.88 33.44 -29.07
CA LEU A 267 17.68 33.67 -27.63
C LEU A 267 17.10 32.41 -26.98
N ARG A 268 17.71 31.96 -25.87
CA ARG A 268 17.32 30.73 -25.15
C ARG A 268 17.40 30.90 -23.63
N THR A 269 16.92 29.90 -22.91
CA THR A 269 17.14 29.76 -21.48
C THR A 269 18.62 29.47 -21.21
N ASN A 270 19.16 30.08 -20.15
CA ASN A 270 20.60 29.99 -19.82
C ASN A 270 20.88 29.76 -18.33
N SER A 271 19.82 29.55 -17.55
CA SER A 271 19.84 29.12 -16.16
C SER A 271 18.74 28.07 -15.96
N PHE A 272 19.04 27.02 -15.22
CA PHE A 272 18.11 25.92 -14.98
C PHE A 272 18.04 25.61 -13.48
N THR A 273 16.83 25.36 -13.00
CA THR A 273 16.58 24.96 -11.61
C THR A 273 15.73 23.72 -11.55
N HIS A 274 16.09 22.78 -10.68
CA HIS A 274 15.29 21.60 -10.40
C HIS A 274 14.99 21.56 -8.91
N SER A 275 13.72 21.46 -8.54
CA SER A 275 13.31 21.25 -7.16
C SER A 275 12.40 20.04 -7.00
N SER A 276 12.47 19.44 -5.81
CA SER A 276 11.66 18.31 -5.43
C SER A 276 11.42 18.30 -3.92
N ILE A 277 10.35 17.62 -3.52
CA ILE A 277 10.02 17.35 -2.12
C ILE A 277 10.27 15.88 -1.87
N ASN A 278 11.07 15.58 -0.84
CA ASN A 278 11.37 14.22 -0.47
C ASN A 278 10.18 13.56 0.25
N ALA A 279 9.82 12.33 -0.14
CA ALA A 279 8.67 11.64 0.43
C ALA A 279 8.86 11.27 1.92
N ASN A 280 10.09 11.00 2.35
CA ASN A 280 10.46 10.75 3.75
C ASN A 280 10.53 12.05 4.57
N THR A 281 10.91 13.17 3.95
CA THR A 281 10.99 14.49 4.59
C THR A 281 10.23 15.57 3.82
N PRO A 282 8.89 15.55 3.82
CA PRO A 282 8.08 16.38 2.92
C PRO A 282 8.12 17.88 3.22
N LEU A 283 8.70 18.30 4.34
CA LEU A 283 8.85 19.71 4.72
C LEU A 283 10.09 20.37 4.13
N ASN A 284 11.06 19.60 3.64
CA ASN A 284 12.29 20.12 3.09
C ASN A 284 12.20 20.16 1.55
N LEU A 285 12.04 21.36 1.00
CA LEU A 285 12.19 21.57 -0.43
C LEU A 285 13.68 21.49 -0.79
N LEU A 286 14.05 20.47 -1.54
CA LEU A 286 15.39 20.34 -2.10
C LEU A 286 15.41 21.05 -3.45
N SER A 287 16.39 21.93 -3.68
CA SER A 287 16.51 22.69 -4.92
C SER A 287 17.97 22.82 -5.32
N LEU A 288 18.26 22.64 -6.61
CA LEU A 288 19.58 22.81 -7.19
C LEU A 288 19.53 23.78 -8.37
N HIS A 289 20.51 24.68 -8.42
CA HIS A 289 20.76 25.60 -9.53
C HIS A 289 21.89 25.07 -10.42
N SER A 290 21.72 25.15 -11.74
CA SER A 290 22.83 24.98 -12.69
C SER A 290 23.73 26.21 -12.70
N SER A 291 24.93 26.06 -13.25
CA SER A 291 25.72 27.22 -13.67
C SER A 291 24.99 28.01 -14.76
N LYS A 292 25.25 29.32 -14.80
CA LYS A 292 24.76 30.18 -15.89
C LYS A 292 25.58 29.86 -17.14
N VAL A 293 24.92 29.48 -18.23
CA VAL A 293 25.58 29.38 -19.55
C VAL A 293 25.80 30.81 -20.06
N PRO A 294 27.04 31.26 -20.23
CA PRO A 294 27.31 32.60 -20.73
C PRO A 294 26.88 32.67 -22.21
N TYR A 295 26.25 33.79 -22.57
CA TYR A 295 26.28 34.25 -23.95
C TYR A 295 27.66 34.88 -24.21
N GLU A 296 28.12 34.93 -25.46
CA GLU A 296 29.43 35.50 -25.80
C GLU A 296 29.66 36.85 -25.09
N GLN A 297 30.91 37.09 -24.66
CA GLN A 297 31.30 38.15 -23.71
C GLN A 297 30.84 39.57 -24.12
N GLU A 298 30.47 39.79 -25.37
CA GLU A 298 30.11 41.10 -25.93
C GLU A 298 28.60 41.34 -26.06
N LEU A 299 27.73 40.31 -25.97
CA LEU A 299 26.27 40.49 -25.92
C LEU A 299 25.77 40.52 -24.48
N ASN A 300 25.64 41.73 -23.91
CA ASN A 300 24.76 42.05 -22.78
C ASN A 300 24.58 40.93 -21.74
N ASN A 301 25.65 40.60 -21.01
CA ASN A 301 25.72 39.59 -19.95
C ASN A 301 24.71 39.74 -18.77
N LYS A 302 23.77 40.68 -18.84
CA LYS A 302 22.79 40.97 -17.78
C LYS A 302 21.54 40.09 -17.81
N ALA A 303 21.12 39.57 -18.97
CA ALA A 303 19.89 38.78 -19.04
C ALA A 303 20.08 37.36 -18.46
N CYS A 304 19.21 36.97 -17.54
CA CYS A 304 19.14 35.63 -16.96
C CYS A 304 17.72 35.10 -17.20
N TYR A 305 17.60 34.11 -18.07
CA TYR A 305 16.33 33.44 -18.37
C TYR A 305 16.36 32.08 -17.68
N ASN A 306 15.70 32.02 -16.52
CA ASN A 306 15.68 30.81 -15.70
C ASN A 306 14.48 29.94 -16.07
N GLU A 307 14.74 28.68 -16.37
CA GLU A 307 13.73 27.65 -16.51
C GLU A 307 13.67 26.82 -15.23
N HIS A 308 12.48 26.70 -14.64
CA HIS A 308 12.27 25.93 -13.42
C HIS A 308 11.52 24.64 -13.72
N PHE A 309 11.99 23.54 -13.14
CA PHE A 309 11.32 22.25 -13.17
C PHE A 309 11.08 21.78 -11.74
N TYR A 310 9.86 21.31 -11.47
CA TYR A 310 9.48 20.69 -10.21
C TYR A 310 9.08 19.24 -10.47
N GLU A 311 9.52 18.35 -9.60
CA GLU A 311 9.20 16.93 -9.70
C GLU A 311 8.86 16.38 -8.32
N SER A 312 7.71 15.74 -8.17
CA SER A 312 7.34 15.13 -6.89
C SER A 312 8.13 13.83 -6.68
N GLU A 313 8.80 13.66 -5.54
CA GLU A 313 9.40 12.37 -5.15
C GLU A 313 8.27 11.43 -4.70
N TYR A 314 8.16 10.27 -5.35
CA TYR A 314 7.13 9.28 -5.04
C TYR A 314 7.68 8.06 -4.29
N SER A 315 8.97 7.80 -4.44
CA SER A 315 9.67 6.70 -3.81
C SER A 315 10.06 7.04 -2.36
N PHE A 316 10.05 6.04 -1.48
CA PHE A 316 10.62 6.14 -0.14
C PHE A 316 12.05 5.59 -0.05
N THR A 317 12.46 4.84 -1.06
CA THR A 317 13.72 4.07 -1.08
C THR A 317 14.75 4.68 -2.01
N LYS A 318 14.32 5.47 -2.99
CA LYS A 318 15.19 6.17 -3.93
C LYS A 318 15.01 7.69 -3.86
N SER A 319 16.12 8.40 -3.65
CA SER A 319 16.16 9.86 -3.75
C SER A 319 16.20 10.34 -5.20
N ILE A 320 15.57 11.48 -5.47
CA ILE A 320 15.59 12.07 -6.80
C ILE A 320 16.91 12.78 -7.11
N ASP A 321 17.41 12.63 -8.33
CA ASP A 321 18.61 13.32 -8.77
C ASP A 321 18.29 14.76 -9.24
N LEU A 322 18.67 15.72 -8.40
CA LEU A 322 18.48 17.14 -8.66
C LEU A 322 19.55 17.75 -9.57
N LYS A 323 20.66 17.03 -9.85
CA LYS A 323 21.83 17.57 -10.56
C LYS A 323 21.85 17.21 -12.04
N THR A 324 21.55 15.97 -12.42
CA THR A 324 21.68 15.56 -13.83
C THR A 324 20.77 16.35 -14.76
N LYS A 325 19.49 16.52 -14.43
CA LYS A 325 18.53 17.23 -15.30
C LYS A 325 18.97 18.68 -15.59
N PRO A 326 19.27 19.55 -14.61
CA PRO A 326 19.83 20.88 -14.88
C PRO A 326 21.15 20.83 -15.65
N SER A 327 22.06 19.91 -15.31
CA SER A 327 23.36 19.79 -15.99
C SER A 327 23.22 19.39 -17.46
N LEU A 328 22.29 18.50 -17.80
CA LEU A 328 22.02 18.11 -19.18
C LEU A 328 21.35 19.25 -19.97
N LYS A 329 20.45 20.03 -19.36
CA LYS A 329 19.88 21.23 -20.00
C LYS A 329 20.94 22.29 -20.25
N GLU A 330 21.86 22.48 -19.30
CA GLU A 330 23.02 23.36 -19.44
C GLU A 330 23.90 22.94 -20.62
N LYS A 331 24.27 21.65 -20.70
CA LYS A 331 25.06 21.12 -21.82
C LYS A 331 24.32 21.27 -23.17
N ARG A 332 23.02 21.01 -23.24
CA ARG A 332 22.20 21.22 -24.46
C ARG A 332 22.20 22.67 -24.92
N ALA A 333 22.00 23.61 -23.98
CA ALA A 333 22.05 25.04 -24.29
C ALA A 333 23.45 25.45 -24.79
N LEU A 334 24.51 24.90 -24.21
CA LEU A 334 25.88 25.15 -24.62
C LEU A 334 26.20 24.59 -26.02
N VAL A 335 25.74 23.37 -26.34
CA VAL A 335 25.86 22.78 -27.69
C VAL A 335 25.18 23.66 -28.74
N LEU A 336 23.97 24.15 -28.44
CA LEU A 336 23.22 25.02 -29.35
C LEU A 336 23.81 26.44 -29.48
N ASN A 337 24.61 26.90 -28.53
CA ASN A 337 25.24 28.22 -28.54
C ASN A 337 26.61 28.22 -29.25
N GLU A 338 27.27 27.07 -29.27
CA GLU A 338 28.65 26.90 -29.75
C GLU A 338 28.76 26.11 -31.06
N ASN A 339 27.66 25.59 -31.61
CA ASN A 339 27.67 24.95 -32.91
C ASN A 339 27.91 25.97 -34.06
N LEU A 340 28.55 25.50 -35.12
CA LEU A 340 28.87 26.26 -36.33
C LEU A 340 28.42 25.48 -37.55
N LEU A 341 27.99 26.18 -38.59
CA LEU A 341 27.67 25.60 -39.88
C LEU A 341 28.83 25.85 -40.85
N ALA A 342 29.23 24.83 -41.60
CA ALA A 342 30.34 24.90 -42.52
C ALA A 342 29.99 24.27 -43.87
N LYS A 343 30.44 24.86 -44.97
CA LYS A 343 30.32 24.24 -46.32
C LYS A 343 31.65 23.62 -46.71
N SER A 344 31.63 22.39 -47.21
CA SER A 344 32.84 21.70 -47.66
C SER A 344 32.60 20.97 -49.00
N ASN A 345 33.71 20.67 -49.66
CA ASN A 345 33.81 19.90 -50.88
C ASN A 345 34.45 18.51 -50.64
N ILE A 346 34.56 18.06 -49.39
CA ILE A 346 35.20 16.79 -49.01
C ILE A 346 34.12 15.71 -48.77
N TYR A 347 34.12 14.66 -49.58
CA TYR A 347 33.04 13.65 -49.60
C TYR A 347 33.14 12.53 -48.57
N HIS A 348 34.35 12.26 -48.06
CA HIS A 348 34.63 11.14 -47.17
C HIS A 348 34.63 11.53 -45.67
N LEU A 349 34.15 12.74 -45.33
CA LEU A 349 33.97 13.18 -43.94
C LEU A 349 32.77 12.50 -43.30
N SER A 350 32.92 11.96 -42.10
CA SER A 350 31.91 11.17 -41.38
C SER A 350 31.53 11.77 -40.03
N LEU A 351 30.37 11.40 -39.50
CA LEU A 351 29.98 11.78 -38.14
C LEU A 351 31.02 11.30 -37.11
N GLY A 352 31.33 12.15 -36.14
CA GLY A 352 32.31 11.85 -35.10
C GLY A 352 33.77 12.06 -35.52
N ASP A 353 34.06 12.44 -36.77
CA ASP A 353 35.41 12.82 -37.18
C ASP A 353 35.85 14.10 -36.43
N PHE A 354 37.03 14.04 -35.81
CA PHE A 354 37.69 15.24 -35.30
C PHE A 354 38.43 15.95 -36.44
N ILE A 355 38.21 17.24 -36.58
CA ILE A 355 38.84 18.09 -37.60
C ILE A 355 39.69 19.15 -36.91
N THR A 356 40.93 19.33 -37.39
CA THR A 356 41.74 20.50 -37.09
C THR A 356 41.80 21.39 -38.33
N LEU A 357 41.30 22.63 -38.22
CA LEU A 357 41.26 23.58 -39.34
C LEU A 357 42.58 24.34 -39.47
N ASN A 358 43.24 24.14 -40.61
CA ASN A 358 44.43 24.88 -41.02
C ASN A 358 44.01 26.15 -41.77
N TYR A 359 44.16 27.30 -41.11
CA TYR A 359 43.90 28.60 -41.71
C TYR A 359 45.14 29.50 -41.62
N LYS A 360 45.69 29.91 -42.77
CA LYS A 360 46.94 30.68 -42.86
C LYS A 360 46.86 32.08 -42.22
N GLU A 361 45.68 32.68 -42.06
CA GLU A 361 45.51 33.97 -41.40
C GLU A 361 45.49 33.91 -39.85
N PHE A 362 45.28 32.73 -39.23
CA PHE A 362 45.45 32.59 -37.76
C PHE A 362 46.93 32.62 -37.33
N ASN A 363 47.86 32.52 -38.29
CA ASN A 363 49.30 32.52 -38.05
C ASN A 363 49.95 33.91 -38.17
N HIS A 364 49.19 34.98 -38.44
CA HIS A 364 49.72 36.34 -38.33
C HIS A 364 49.77 36.80 -36.86
N GLN A 365 50.79 36.34 -36.15
CA GLN A 365 51.35 37.12 -35.05
C GLN A 365 51.94 38.40 -35.65
N GLU A 366 51.39 39.56 -35.30
CA GLU A 366 52.23 40.74 -35.14
C GLU A 366 53.25 40.42 -34.05
N GLU A 367 54.52 40.54 -34.39
CA GLU A 367 55.62 40.62 -33.42
C GLU A 367 55.40 41.85 -32.53
N ILE A 368 54.63 41.71 -31.45
CA ILE A 368 54.68 42.63 -30.32
C ILE A 368 55.46 41.94 -29.20
N LYS A 369 56.73 42.30 -29.09
CA LYS A 369 57.49 42.11 -27.87
C LYS A 369 56.84 42.93 -26.76
N ASN A 370 56.30 42.22 -25.77
CA ASN A 370 56.29 42.51 -24.32
C ASN A 370 54.89 42.37 -23.68
N GLN A 371 54.88 41.49 -22.67
CA GLN A 371 54.04 41.47 -21.47
C GLN A 371 52.52 41.49 -21.70
N ASP A 372 51.94 40.29 -21.78
CA ASP A 372 50.73 39.87 -21.04
C ASP A 372 50.41 38.41 -21.44
N GLU A 373 50.56 37.47 -20.51
CA GLU A 373 50.38 36.02 -20.74
C GLU A 373 48.91 35.62 -21.05
N GLU A 374 47.94 36.52 -20.95
CA GLU A 374 46.50 36.21 -21.14
C GLU A 374 45.98 36.31 -22.59
N LYS A 375 46.76 36.82 -23.55
CA LYS A 375 46.32 36.97 -24.96
C LYS A 375 46.73 35.83 -25.89
N GLN A 376 47.66 34.98 -25.48
CA GLN A 376 48.17 33.89 -26.33
C GLN A 376 47.22 32.68 -26.43
N ASP A 377 46.35 32.47 -25.45
CA ASP A 377 45.39 31.34 -25.46
C ASP A 377 44.20 31.54 -26.42
N LYS A 378 43.81 32.79 -26.71
CA LYS A 378 42.59 33.10 -27.50
C LYS A 378 42.68 32.70 -28.99
N ALA A 379 43.87 32.62 -29.58
CA ALA A 379 44.06 32.23 -30.99
C ALA A 379 44.11 30.70 -31.21
N SER A 380 44.18 29.90 -30.14
CA SER A 380 44.20 28.43 -30.20
C SER A 380 42.79 27.79 -30.22
N LEU A 381 41.76 28.56 -29.84
CA LEU A 381 40.40 28.09 -29.53
C LEU A 381 39.49 27.82 -30.75
N LEU A 382 39.93 28.13 -31.97
CA LEU A 382 39.18 27.96 -33.22
C LEU A 382 39.85 26.93 -34.17
N LYS A 383 40.58 25.96 -33.62
CA LYS A 383 41.30 24.96 -34.40
C LYS A 383 40.60 23.61 -34.45
N ASP A 384 40.13 23.11 -33.31
CA ASP A 384 39.66 21.72 -33.19
C ASP A 384 38.14 21.60 -33.06
N PHE A 385 37.54 20.89 -34.01
CA PHE A 385 36.10 20.64 -34.10
C PHE A 385 35.79 19.15 -34.23
N ILE A 386 34.53 18.80 -34.00
CA ILE A 386 33.95 17.50 -34.30
C ILE A 386 32.74 17.69 -35.21
N ILE A 387 32.56 16.79 -36.18
CA ILE A 387 31.38 16.77 -37.05
C ILE A 387 30.20 16.11 -36.32
N ILE A 388 29.15 16.89 -36.04
CA ILE A 388 27.93 16.38 -35.37
C ILE A 388 26.75 16.22 -36.32
N ALA A 389 26.79 16.83 -37.51
CA ALA A 389 25.84 16.59 -38.58
C ALA A 389 26.47 16.84 -39.94
N ASN A 390 25.97 16.16 -40.96
CA ASN A 390 26.41 16.31 -42.34
C ASN A 390 25.22 16.11 -43.29
N THR A 391 24.98 17.12 -44.14
CA THR A 391 24.00 17.05 -45.23
C THR A 391 24.75 17.10 -46.55
N GLN A 392 24.67 16.04 -47.35
CA GLN A 392 25.37 15.92 -48.63
C GLN A 392 24.37 15.89 -49.78
N ILE A 393 24.71 16.60 -50.87
CA ILE A 393 23.96 16.60 -52.11
C ILE A 393 24.91 16.17 -53.22
N LEU A 394 24.61 15.03 -53.84
CA LEU A 394 25.37 14.43 -54.93
C LEU A 394 24.48 14.35 -56.17
N ILE A 395 24.98 14.81 -57.33
CA ILE A 395 24.29 14.78 -58.62
C ILE A 395 25.27 14.26 -59.68
N ASP A 396 24.89 13.21 -60.40
CA ASP A 396 25.62 12.57 -61.48
C ASP A 396 24.71 12.40 -62.72
N ASP A 397 24.27 13.52 -63.29
CA ASP A 397 23.42 13.49 -64.49
C ASP A 397 24.21 13.10 -65.75
N ALA A 398 25.55 13.14 -65.69
CA ALA A 398 26.41 12.75 -66.81
C ALA A 398 26.20 11.30 -67.27
N ILE A 399 25.76 10.42 -66.37
CA ILE A 399 25.44 9.01 -66.71
C ILE A 399 24.18 8.92 -67.59
N LEU A 400 23.32 9.95 -67.57
CA LEU A 400 22.13 10.05 -68.43
C LEU A 400 22.47 10.52 -69.86
N ALA A 401 23.67 11.04 -70.13
CA ALA A 401 24.06 11.55 -71.44
C ALA A 401 23.90 10.51 -72.57
N ASN A 402 24.06 9.23 -72.25
CA ASN A 402 23.87 8.12 -73.20
C ASN A 402 22.40 7.78 -73.50
N SER A 403 21.43 8.45 -72.85
CA SER A 403 19.99 8.18 -73.00
C SER A 403 19.24 9.21 -73.85
N ILE A 404 19.95 10.17 -74.45
CA ILE A 404 19.37 11.18 -75.34
C ILE A 404 19.21 10.55 -76.73
N ASN A 405 17.96 10.45 -77.20
CA ASN A 405 17.65 10.02 -78.56
C ASN A 405 18.14 11.06 -79.56
N THR A 406 19.06 10.69 -80.46
CA THR A 406 19.63 11.61 -81.46
C THR A 406 18.63 12.10 -82.51
N ASN A 407 17.40 11.58 -82.50
CA ASN A 407 16.30 12.01 -83.38
C ASN A 407 15.37 13.05 -82.74
N ASP A 408 15.49 13.34 -81.44
CA ASP A 408 14.83 14.51 -80.88
C ASP A 408 15.61 15.75 -81.35
N HIS A 409 14.93 16.66 -82.07
CA HIS A 409 15.46 17.97 -82.45
C HIS A 409 15.59 18.89 -81.21
N LEU A 410 16.28 18.43 -80.17
CA LEU A 410 16.69 19.21 -79.02
C LEU A 410 18.13 19.68 -79.26
N ASN A 411 18.34 21.00 -79.17
CA ASN A 411 19.68 21.57 -79.19
C ASN A 411 20.46 21.03 -77.98
N LEU A 412 21.51 20.23 -78.23
CA LEU A 412 22.42 19.66 -77.21
C LEU A 412 23.13 20.71 -76.32
N LYS A 413 22.97 22.02 -76.59
CA LYS A 413 23.49 23.11 -75.74
C LYS A 413 22.62 23.43 -74.52
N ASP A 414 21.37 22.93 -74.46
CA ASP A 414 20.43 23.29 -73.39
C ASP A 414 20.29 22.21 -72.29
N LEU A 415 20.93 21.05 -72.44
CA LEU A 415 21.00 19.99 -71.43
C LEU A 415 22.29 20.13 -70.60
N ASN A 416 22.24 20.92 -69.52
CA ASN A 416 23.32 21.03 -68.54
C ASN A 416 23.43 19.74 -67.69
N LEU A 417 23.87 18.64 -68.29
CA LEU A 417 24.19 17.40 -67.58
C LEU A 417 25.49 17.60 -66.78
N ASN A 418 25.35 17.73 -65.46
CA ASN A 418 26.44 18.11 -64.57
C ASN A 418 26.74 17.02 -63.54
N LYS A 419 28.04 16.82 -63.24
CA LYS A 419 28.49 16.17 -62.00
C LYS A 419 28.70 17.25 -60.95
N SER A 420 28.05 17.13 -59.80
CA SER A 420 28.25 18.08 -58.69
C SER A 420 28.17 17.39 -57.33
N TYR A 421 29.03 17.85 -56.42
CA TYR A 421 29.06 17.47 -55.02
C TYR A 421 29.08 18.72 -54.15
N SER A 422 28.28 18.71 -53.09
CA SER A 422 28.38 19.69 -52.02
C SER A 422 27.94 19.08 -50.70
N ASN A 423 28.52 19.54 -49.60
CA ASN A 423 28.01 19.24 -48.27
C ASN A 423 27.89 20.48 -47.38
N THR A 424 27.09 20.33 -46.34
CA THR A 424 26.99 21.26 -45.22
C THR A 424 27.17 20.48 -43.93
N LEU A 425 28.19 20.85 -43.18
CA LEU A 425 28.60 20.24 -41.93
C LEU A 425 28.11 21.10 -40.77
N THR A 426 27.68 20.46 -39.69
CA THR A 426 27.53 21.10 -38.38
C THR A 426 28.73 20.72 -37.53
N LEU A 427 29.52 21.71 -37.16
CA LEU A 427 30.74 21.58 -36.38
C LEU A 427 30.49 21.99 -34.93
N LEU A 428 31.07 21.25 -33.99
CA LEU A 428 31.06 21.60 -32.57
C LEU A 428 32.50 21.62 -32.06
N LYS A 429 32.82 22.51 -31.12
CA LYS A 429 34.18 22.56 -30.55
C LYS A 429 34.52 21.25 -29.84
N LYS A 430 35.75 20.76 -30.00
CA LYS A 430 36.21 19.46 -29.48
C LYS A 430 36.03 19.28 -27.96
N ASN A 431 36.11 20.35 -27.18
CA ASN A 431 35.94 20.32 -25.73
C ASN A 431 34.48 20.23 -25.25
N ILE A 432 33.51 20.34 -26.17
CA ILE A 432 32.08 20.30 -25.87
C ILE A 432 31.54 18.93 -26.27
N ILE A 433 31.00 18.22 -25.29
CA ILE A 433 30.29 16.96 -25.52
C ILE A 433 28.90 17.25 -26.07
N PHE A 434 28.58 16.64 -27.21
CA PHE A 434 27.26 16.72 -27.80
C PHE A 434 26.24 16.13 -26.84
N THR A 435 25.18 16.89 -26.56
CA THR A 435 24.08 16.47 -25.70
C THR A 435 22.81 16.64 -26.50
N PRO A 436 22.11 15.55 -26.85
CA PRO A 436 20.99 15.59 -27.77
C PRO A 436 19.75 16.25 -27.16
N SER A 437 18.77 16.59 -28.01
CA SER A 437 17.54 17.25 -27.57
C SER A 437 16.70 16.36 -26.64
N PHE A 438 16.01 16.99 -25.66
CA PHE A 438 15.14 16.30 -24.73
C PHE A 438 13.92 15.69 -25.44
N LYS A 439 13.56 14.45 -25.10
CA LYS A 439 12.35 13.78 -25.60
C LYS A 439 11.34 13.63 -24.47
N ALA A 440 10.12 14.11 -24.67
CA ALA A 440 9.07 14.04 -23.65
C ALA A 440 8.71 12.58 -23.34
N LYS A 441 8.42 12.28 -22.07
CA LYS A 441 7.83 11.00 -21.68
C LYS A 441 6.43 10.86 -22.28
N PRO A 442 5.98 9.64 -22.62
CA PRO A 442 4.60 9.42 -22.98
C PRO A 442 3.68 9.81 -21.82
N LYS A 443 2.53 10.39 -22.13
CA LYS A 443 1.55 10.79 -21.13
C LYS A 443 0.93 9.54 -20.51
N ALA A 444 0.91 9.42 -19.19
CA ALA A 444 0.25 8.32 -18.51
C ALA A 444 -1.26 8.27 -18.82
N PRO A 445 -1.91 7.08 -18.79
CA PRO A 445 -3.36 7.02 -18.79
C PRO A 445 -3.92 7.63 -17.49
N ASN A 446 -5.16 8.14 -17.52
CA ASN A 446 -5.80 8.73 -16.33
C ASN A 446 -5.81 7.74 -15.14
N SER A 447 -6.17 6.49 -15.42
CA SER A 447 -6.04 5.37 -14.52
C SER A 447 -6.03 4.06 -15.32
N THR A 448 -5.58 3.00 -14.67
CA THR A 448 -5.68 1.63 -15.17
C THR A 448 -6.00 0.68 -14.02
N GLN A 449 -6.23 -0.59 -14.32
CA GLN A 449 -6.46 -1.62 -13.31
C GLN A 449 -5.22 -2.48 -13.13
N GLY A 450 -5.08 -3.08 -11.96
CA GLY A 450 -4.07 -4.08 -11.69
C GLY A 450 -4.52 -5.04 -10.59
N ILE A 451 -3.76 -6.12 -10.44
CA ILE A 451 -3.98 -7.12 -9.40
C ILE A 451 -2.84 -7.06 -8.41
N VAL A 452 -3.15 -7.01 -7.12
CA VAL A 452 -2.15 -7.07 -6.05
C VAL A 452 -1.53 -8.47 -6.00
N ILE A 453 -0.20 -8.53 -5.87
CA ILE A 453 0.58 -9.77 -6.01
C ILE A 453 1.59 -9.94 -4.87
N GLY A 454 1.94 -11.19 -4.61
CA GLY A 454 2.90 -11.61 -3.59
C GLY A 454 4.26 -12.02 -4.16
N GLU A 455 4.92 -12.96 -3.48
CA GLU A 455 6.19 -13.54 -3.93
C GLU A 455 5.98 -14.74 -4.85
N SER A 456 4.85 -15.44 -4.69
CA SER A 456 4.50 -16.59 -5.53
C SER A 456 4.10 -16.15 -6.93
N LYS A 457 4.42 -16.99 -7.93
CA LYS A 457 3.86 -16.85 -9.29
C LYS A 457 2.38 -17.20 -9.32
N ASP A 458 1.91 -18.05 -8.40
CA ASP A 458 0.51 -18.45 -8.29
C ASP A 458 -0.20 -17.56 -7.27
N ILE A 459 -0.91 -16.54 -7.76
CA ILE A 459 -1.67 -15.58 -6.95
C ILE A 459 -2.72 -16.30 -6.08
N GLU A 460 -3.30 -17.40 -6.57
CA GLU A 460 -4.33 -18.14 -5.84
C GLU A 460 -3.77 -18.81 -4.59
N SER A 461 -2.51 -19.25 -4.62
CA SER A 461 -1.82 -19.86 -3.48
C SER A 461 -1.61 -18.90 -2.31
N GLU A 462 -1.69 -17.59 -2.55
CA GLU A 462 -1.48 -16.53 -1.55
C GLU A 462 -2.70 -15.60 -1.41
N ARG A 463 -3.84 -15.94 -2.03
CA ARG A 463 -5.04 -15.09 -2.01
C ARG A 463 -5.45 -14.76 -0.58
N ASN A 464 -5.89 -13.51 -0.35
CA ASN A 464 -6.32 -12.99 0.95
C ASN A 464 -5.19 -12.91 2.02
N THR A 465 -3.93 -13.01 1.61
CA THR A 465 -2.75 -12.71 2.45
C THR A 465 -2.20 -11.30 2.16
N ILE A 466 -1.20 -10.86 2.92
CA ILE A 466 -0.64 -9.51 2.83
C ILE A 466 0.85 -9.59 2.49
N TYR A 467 1.27 -8.84 1.47
CA TYR A 467 2.67 -8.64 1.12
C TYR A 467 2.96 -7.14 0.96
N THR A 468 3.70 -6.58 1.92
CA THR A 468 3.89 -5.14 2.07
C THR A 468 5.24 -4.81 2.70
N ASP A 469 5.68 -3.56 2.57
CA ASP A 469 6.89 -3.02 3.21
C ASP A 469 6.57 -2.20 4.48
N GLU A 470 7.57 -1.57 5.09
CA GLU A 470 7.43 -0.76 6.31
C GLU A 470 6.52 0.47 6.15
N HIS A 471 6.21 0.86 4.91
CA HIS A 471 5.36 2.01 4.57
C HIS A 471 3.94 1.59 4.16
N GLY A 472 3.59 0.30 4.22
CA GLY A 472 2.27 -0.19 3.82
C GLY A 472 2.05 -0.19 2.30
N ARG A 473 3.11 -0.17 1.50
CA ARG A 473 3.05 -0.23 0.02
C ARG A 473 2.81 -1.66 -0.47
N VAL A 474 2.26 -1.84 -1.66
CA VAL A 474 1.98 -3.17 -2.24
C VAL A 474 2.56 -3.31 -3.64
N LYS A 475 2.89 -4.54 -4.07
CA LYS A 475 3.24 -4.82 -5.46
C LYS A 475 1.99 -5.14 -6.27
N VAL A 476 1.96 -4.68 -7.51
CA VAL A 476 0.82 -4.85 -8.41
C VAL A 476 1.30 -5.34 -9.77
N ARG A 477 0.56 -6.28 -10.36
CA ARG A 477 0.62 -6.57 -11.79
C ARG A 477 -0.36 -5.67 -12.52
N ILE A 478 0.15 -4.69 -13.26
CA ILE A 478 -0.68 -3.70 -13.97
C ILE A 478 -1.14 -4.30 -15.30
N ASN A 479 -2.44 -4.29 -15.57
CA ASN A 479 -3.04 -4.92 -16.75
C ASN A 479 -2.49 -4.35 -18.07
N LEU A 480 -2.11 -3.07 -18.06
CA LEU A 480 -1.54 -2.37 -19.21
C LEU A 480 -0.28 -3.03 -19.79
N TYR A 481 0.53 -3.68 -18.95
CA TYR A 481 1.80 -4.30 -19.33
C TYR A 481 1.68 -5.82 -19.55
N ALA A 482 0.59 -6.43 -19.06
CA ALA A 482 0.43 -7.88 -19.01
C ALA A 482 0.41 -8.56 -20.39
N ASN A 483 -0.18 -7.91 -21.41
CA ASN A 483 -0.25 -8.51 -22.75
C ASN A 483 1.11 -8.49 -23.48
N GLN A 484 1.88 -7.42 -23.32
CA GLN A 484 3.19 -7.31 -23.98
C GLN A 484 4.17 -8.33 -23.41
N GLU A 485 4.09 -8.57 -22.11
CA GLU A 485 4.85 -9.60 -21.42
C GLU A 485 4.67 -11.00 -22.03
N GLU A 486 3.42 -11.40 -22.35
CA GLU A 486 3.14 -12.69 -22.98
C GLU A 486 3.79 -12.77 -24.38
N LEU A 487 3.66 -11.72 -25.18
CA LEU A 487 4.25 -11.62 -26.53
C LEU A 487 5.78 -11.67 -26.50
N ASP A 488 6.41 -10.95 -25.57
CA ASP A 488 7.87 -10.93 -25.44
C ASP A 488 8.41 -12.30 -25.01
N ASN A 489 7.72 -12.99 -24.09
CA ASN A 489 8.10 -14.33 -23.63
C ASN A 489 8.07 -15.36 -24.78
N ASP A 490 7.03 -15.33 -25.61
CA ASP A 490 6.92 -16.22 -26.78
C ASP A 490 8.01 -15.97 -27.82
N THR A 491 8.38 -14.71 -28.02
CA THR A 491 9.44 -14.31 -28.97
C THR A 491 10.82 -14.81 -28.50
N PHE A 492 11.10 -14.77 -27.20
CA PHE A 492 12.35 -15.32 -26.66
C PHE A 492 12.44 -16.84 -26.78
N ILE A 493 11.34 -17.57 -26.52
CA ILE A 493 11.31 -19.04 -26.67
C ILE A 493 11.54 -19.44 -28.14
N ALA A 494 11.05 -18.65 -29.10
CA ALA A 494 11.24 -18.91 -30.53
C ALA A 494 12.68 -18.66 -31.03
N ASN A 495 13.44 -17.77 -30.38
CA ASN A 495 14.83 -17.51 -30.74
C ASN A 495 15.82 -18.46 -30.05
N ASP A 496 15.39 -19.19 -29.02
CA ASP A 496 16.19 -20.17 -28.26
C ASP A 496 15.92 -21.63 -28.73
N ILE A 497 15.68 -21.82 -30.02
CA ILE A 497 15.51 -23.15 -30.65
C ILE A 497 16.89 -23.75 -30.93
N ASP A 498 17.66 -24.02 -29.88
CA ASP A 498 18.74 -25.01 -29.89
C ASP A 498 18.39 -26.11 -28.88
N THR A 499 17.55 -27.03 -29.36
CA THR A 499 16.76 -28.00 -28.59
C THR A 499 17.54 -29.17 -27.98
N ASN A 500 18.83 -29.02 -27.63
CA ASN A 500 19.60 -30.12 -27.01
C ASN A 500 20.70 -29.66 -26.04
N SER A 501 20.38 -28.79 -25.07
CA SER A 501 21.25 -28.58 -23.91
C SER A 501 20.43 -28.63 -22.62
N SER A 502 20.57 -29.73 -21.88
CA SER A 502 20.17 -29.84 -20.47
C SER A 502 21.08 -29.01 -19.54
N ASN A 503 21.90 -28.11 -20.07
CA ASN A 503 22.67 -27.12 -19.35
C ASN A 503 22.16 -25.73 -19.77
N LEU A 504 20.95 -25.41 -19.31
CA LEU A 504 20.38 -24.07 -19.34
C LEU A 504 21.15 -23.23 -18.32
N SER A 505 22.33 -22.74 -18.69
CA SER A 505 23.06 -21.76 -17.89
C SER A 505 22.32 -20.42 -17.96
N SER A 506 21.35 -20.25 -17.07
CA SER A 506 21.05 -19.03 -16.32
C SER A 506 21.21 -17.66 -17.01
N ASN A 507 20.89 -17.49 -18.30
CA ASN A 507 20.54 -16.17 -18.82
C ASN A 507 19.10 -15.89 -18.42
N THR A 508 18.99 -15.60 -17.12
CA THR A 508 17.77 -15.33 -16.37
C THR A 508 17.25 -13.96 -16.77
N TYR A 509 16.64 -13.84 -17.95
CA TYR A 509 15.83 -12.67 -18.27
C TYR A 509 14.57 -12.75 -17.40
N LYS A 510 14.67 -12.11 -16.22
CA LYS A 510 13.60 -11.99 -15.24
C LYS A 510 12.36 -11.49 -15.94
N SER A 511 11.29 -12.24 -15.78
CA SER A 511 10.00 -11.84 -16.26
C SER A 511 9.53 -10.51 -15.62
N TYR A 512 9.10 -9.57 -16.45
CA TYR A 512 8.75 -8.19 -16.10
C TYR A 512 7.40 -8.05 -15.34
N HIS A 513 7.10 -8.95 -14.42
CA HIS A 513 5.73 -9.23 -13.97
C HIS A 513 5.15 -8.31 -12.89
N HIS A 514 5.96 -7.45 -12.27
CA HIS A 514 5.52 -6.73 -11.08
C HIS A 514 6.15 -5.36 -10.92
N THR A 515 5.33 -4.42 -10.47
CA THR A 515 5.79 -3.08 -10.08
C THR A 515 6.79 -3.15 -8.91
N PRO A 516 7.57 -2.07 -8.66
CA PRO A 516 8.07 -1.86 -7.30
C PRO A 516 6.91 -1.72 -6.31
N PHE A 517 7.24 -1.58 -5.02
CA PHE A 517 6.24 -1.30 -4.00
C PHE A 517 5.56 0.04 -4.26
N LEU A 518 4.26 0.00 -4.53
CA LEU A 518 3.42 1.17 -4.84
C LEU A 518 2.71 1.69 -3.59
N ARG A 519 2.65 3.01 -3.46
CA ARG A 519 1.89 3.68 -2.40
C ARG A 519 0.39 3.41 -2.56
N VAL A 520 -0.29 3.22 -1.43
CA VAL A 520 -1.74 3.06 -1.37
C VAL A 520 -2.36 4.34 -0.84
N ALA A 521 -3.24 4.95 -1.64
CA ALA A 521 -4.01 6.11 -1.24
C ALA A 521 -4.98 5.70 -0.11
N SER A 522 -4.85 6.39 1.02
CA SER A 522 -5.75 6.23 2.16
C SER A 522 -6.76 7.38 2.17
N HIS A 523 -8.02 7.11 2.53
CA HIS A 523 -9.06 8.15 2.62
C HIS A 523 -8.67 9.27 3.59
N ILE A 524 -8.03 8.92 4.72
CA ILE A 524 -7.50 9.85 5.72
C ILE A 524 -6.17 9.29 6.22
N ALA A 525 -5.10 10.08 6.16
CA ALA A 525 -3.80 9.76 6.74
C ALA A 525 -3.25 10.98 7.50
N SER A 526 -2.91 10.78 8.78
CA SER A 526 -2.35 11.77 9.69
C SER A 526 -1.29 11.11 10.59
N ASN A 527 -0.59 11.90 11.39
CA ASN A 527 0.45 11.41 12.30
C ASN A 527 -0.15 10.38 13.28
N HIS A 528 0.18 9.10 13.10
CA HIS A 528 -0.35 7.95 13.85
C HIS A 528 -1.89 7.88 13.95
N SER A 529 -2.62 8.40 12.96
CA SER A 529 -4.09 8.38 12.95
C SER A 529 -4.65 8.42 11.52
N GLY A 530 -5.80 7.78 11.29
CA GLY A 530 -6.43 7.76 9.96
C GLY A 530 -7.18 6.46 9.66
N PHE A 531 -7.54 6.28 8.39
CA PHE A 531 -8.09 5.03 7.87
C PHE A 531 -6.97 4.25 7.19
N PHE A 532 -6.56 3.13 7.78
CA PHE A 532 -5.51 2.29 7.25
C PHE A 532 -6.09 0.95 6.79
N HIS A 533 -5.88 0.62 5.52
CA HIS A 533 -6.17 -0.70 4.97
C HIS A 533 -5.10 -1.02 3.94
N THR A 534 -4.72 -2.29 3.89
CA THR A 534 -3.76 -2.78 2.90
C THR A 534 -4.52 -3.70 1.95
N PRO A 535 -4.58 -3.37 0.64
CA PRO A 535 -5.06 -4.30 -0.38
C PRO A 535 -4.33 -5.63 -0.28
N ARG A 536 -5.06 -6.73 -0.36
CA ARG A 536 -4.54 -8.10 -0.17
C ARG A 536 -4.17 -8.72 -1.51
N ILE A 537 -3.33 -9.74 -1.48
CA ILE A 537 -2.97 -10.48 -2.69
C ILE A 537 -4.23 -11.06 -3.34
N GLY A 538 -4.38 -10.81 -4.64
CA GLY A 538 -5.56 -11.15 -5.44
C GLY A 538 -6.65 -10.06 -5.49
N ASP A 539 -6.49 -8.96 -4.77
CA ASP A 539 -7.40 -7.80 -4.88
C ASP A 539 -7.18 -7.04 -6.18
N GLU A 540 -8.27 -6.60 -6.79
CA GLU A 540 -8.22 -5.70 -7.94
C GLU A 540 -8.17 -4.25 -7.46
N VAL A 541 -7.21 -3.51 -7.99
CA VAL A 541 -6.91 -2.14 -7.61
C VAL A 541 -6.87 -1.21 -8.80
N ILE A 542 -7.22 0.05 -8.56
CA ILE A 542 -7.07 1.14 -9.52
C ILE A 542 -5.67 1.73 -9.34
N ILE A 543 -4.95 1.86 -10.44
CA ILE A 543 -3.63 2.49 -10.52
C ILE A 543 -3.77 3.84 -11.18
N SER A 544 -3.29 4.86 -10.49
CA SER A 544 -3.21 6.25 -10.95
C SER A 544 -1.75 6.70 -10.95
N PHE A 545 -1.44 7.83 -11.59
CA PHE A 545 -0.07 8.28 -11.83
C PHE A 545 0.13 9.70 -11.29
N LEU A 546 1.17 9.91 -10.50
CA LEU A 546 1.53 11.25 -9.99
C LEU A 546 2.18 12.08 -11.10
N ASP A 547 1.90 13.39 -11.12
CA ASP A 547 2.44 14.35 -12.10
C ASP A 547 2.19 13.97 -13.60
N ASP A 548 1.16 13.16 -13.89
CA ASP A 548 0.93 12.56 -15.21
C ASP A 548 2.13 11.73 -15.75
N ASP A 549 3.02 11.25 -14.87
CA ASP A 549 4.23 10.50 -15.21
C ASP A 549 4.01 8.98 -15.10
N ILE A 550 4.18 8.27 -16.22
CA ILE A 550 3.99 6.82 -16.33
C ILE A 550 4.89 6.04 -15.36
N ASP A 551 6.02 6.61 -14.95
CA ASP A 551 6.96 6.00 -14.00
C ASP A 551 6.61 6.28 -12.53
N LYS A 552 5.47 6.90 -12.23
CA LYS A 552 5.03 7.21 -10.86
C LYS A 552 3.63 6.65 -10.51
N PRO A 553 3.40 5.33 -10.67
CA PRO A 553 2.12 4.73 -10.33
C PRO A 553 1.91 4.67 -8.81
N TYR A 554 0.65 4.78 -8.39
CA TYR A 554 0.19 4.52 -7.04
C TYR A 554 -1.20 3.89 -7.08
N VAL A 555 -1.55 3.12 -6.04
CA VAL A 555 -2.88 2.53 -5.87
C VAL A 555 -3.82 3.62 -5.37
N SER A 556 -4.84 3.98 -6.14
CA SER A 556 -5.82 5.02 -5.79
C SER A 556 -7.11 4.47 -5.16
N GLY A 557 -7.37 3.17 -5.30
CA GLY A 557 -8.50 2.50 -4.67
C GLY A 557 -8.59 1.02 -5.05
N SER A 558 -9.61 0.34 -4.55
CA SER A 558 -9.90 -1.07 -4.82
C SER A 558 -11.28 -1.25 -5.45
N LEU A 559 -11.46 -2.33 -6.21
CA LEU A 559 -12.71 -2.67 -6.89
C LEU A 559 -13.21 -4.05 -6.45
N TYR A 560 -14.53 -4.16 -6.29
CA TYR A 560 -15.20 -5.46 -6.25
C TYR A 560 -15.33 -6.01 -7.68
N ASN A 561 -15.25 -7.32 -7.82
CA ASN A 561 -15.37 -8.02 -9.10
C ASN A 561 -16.02 -9.41 -8.92
N GLY A 562 -16.08 -10.21 -9.99
CA GLY A 562 -16.70 -11.54 -9.94
C GLY A 562 -16.01 -12.55 -9.02
N ALA A 563 -14.70 -12.41 -8.81
CA ALA A 563 -13.92 -13.25 -7.90
C ALA A 563 -13.92 -12.71 -6.45
N ASN A 564 -14.00 -11.39 -6.30
CA ASN A 564 -14.11 -10.66 -5.05
C ASN A 564 -15.44 -9.90 -5.01
N PRO A 565 -16.57 -10.59 -4.75
CA PRO A 565 -17.89 -9.98 -4.81
C PRO A 565 -18.07 -8.93 -3.71
N SER A 566 -19.07 -8.05 -3.91
CA SER A 566 -19.52 -7.09 -2.90
C SER A 566 -19.76 -7.78 -1.56
N LEU A 567 -19.33 -7.12 -0.48
CA LEU A 567 -19.58 -7.54 0.90
C LEU A 567 -21.07 -7.78 1.19
N VAL A 568 -21.91 -6.92 0.63
CA VAL A 568 -23.37 -6.98 0.75
C VAL A 568 -23.94 -7.72 -0.45
N ASN A 569 -24.89 -8.63 -0.22
CA ASN A 569 -25.60 -9.36 -1.27
C ASN A 569 -26.54 -8.44 -2.05
N LEU A 570 -26.06 -7.89 -3.17
CA LEU A 570 -26.80 -6.97 -4.02
C LEU A 570 -27.57 -7.71 -5.15
N PRO A 571 -28.76 -7.22 -5.56
CA PRO A 571 -29.41 -5.99 -5.10
C PRO A 571 -30.29 -6.16 -3.85
N PHE A 572 -30.40 -7.36 -3.28
CA PHE A 572 -31.37 -7.65 -2.20
C PHE A 572 -31.12 -6.85 -0.91
N ASN A 573 -29.87 -6.54 -0.60
CA ASN A 573 -29.46 -5.83 0.61
C ASN A 573 -28.93 -4.42 0.32
N ASP A 574 -29.42 -3.76 -0.73
CA ASP A 574 -29.04 -2.38 -1.14
C ASP A 574 -29.19 -1.30 -0.06
N HIS A 575 -30.00 -1.57 0.98
CA HIS A 575 -30.21 -0.73 2.15
C HIS A 575 -29.10 -0.83 3.22
N GLN A 576 -28.08 -1.68 3.03
CA GLN A 576 -26.99 -1.91 3.97
C GLN A 576 -25.72 -1.16 3.60
N THR A 577 -25.08 -0.57 4.60
CA THR A 577 -23.72 -0.04 4.53
C THR A 577 -22.84 -0.81 5.51
N SER A 578 -21.86 -1.57 5.01
CA SER A 578 -20.98 -2.39 5.84
C SER A 578 -19.51 -1.99 5.71
N LEU A 579 -18.77 -2.08 6.82
CA LEU A 579 -17.32 -2.13 6.90
C LEU A 579 -16.92 -3.49 7.46
N SER A 580 -16.17 -4.28 6.70
CA SER A 580 -15.73 -5.61 7.11
C SER A 580 -14.27 -5.87 6.78
N SER A 581 -13.64 -6.75 7.56
CA SER A 581 -12.30 -7.24 7.31
C SER A 581 -12.24 -8.72 7.61
N LYS A 582 -11.86 -9.50 6.60
CA LYS A 582 -11.74 -10.96 6.67
C LYS A 582 -10.50 -11.37 7.49
N THR A 583 -10.56 -12.49 8.19
CA THR A 583 -9.38 -13.14 8.76
C THR A 583 -8.33 -13.33 7.66
N ILE A 584 -7.08 -12.98 7.96
CA ILE A 584 -5.97 -13.07 7.01
C ILE A 584 -5.58 -14.54 6.87
N GLY A 585 -5.45 -15.02 5.63
CA GLY A 585 -5.09 -16.40 5.35
C GLY A 585 -5.82 -16.96 4.15
N VAL A 586 -5.23 -17.98 3.54
CA VAL A 586 -5.81 -18.73 2.43
C VAL A 586 -6.94 -19.60 2.97
N ASN A 587 -8.09 -19.60 2.29
CA ASN A 587 -9.28 -20.38 2.67
C ASN A 587 -9.88 -20.07 4.06
N GLU A 588 -9.54 -18.92 4.65
CA GLU A 588 -10.21 -18.44 5.86
C GLU A 588 -11.62 -17.94 5.54
N GLU A 589 -12.56 -18.04 6.48
CA GLU A 589 -13.93 -17.52 6.33
C GLU A 589 -14.35 -16.55 7.43
N GLY A 590 -13.61 -16.48 8.55
CA GLY A 590 -13.91 -15.55 9.64
C GLY A 590 -13.78 -14.09 9.20
N TYR A 591 -14.54 -13.19 9.83
CA TYR A 591 -14.46 -11.76 9.57
C TYR A 591 -15.04 -10.93 10.72
N ASN A 592 -14.53 -9.72 10.87
CA ASN A 592 -15.10 -8.69 11.75
C ASN A 592 -15.92 -7.72 10.90
N GLU A 593 -17.09 -7.30 11.37
CA GLU A 593 -18.00 -6.46 10.59
C GLU A 593 -18.74 -5.43 11.45
N LEU A 594 -18.95 -4.24 10.89
CA LEU A 594 -19.92 -3.24 11.32
C LEU A 594 -20.86 -2.94 10.15
N THR A 595 -22.15 -3.19 10.33
CA THR A 595 -23.20 -2.99 9.31
C THR A 595 -24.28 -2.05 9.82
N LEU A 596 -24.69 -1.11 8.96
CA LEU A 596 -25.82 -0.21 9.17
C LEU A 596 -26.92 -0.55 8.15
N SER A 597 -28.05 -1.05 8.63
CA SER A 597 -29.26 -1.31 7.84
C SER A 597 -30.25 -0.16 8.01
N ASN A 598 -30.75 0.40 6.90
CA ASN A 598 -31.67 1.54 6.89
C ASN A 598 -33.06 1.20 6.31
N ILE A 599 -33.55 -0.02 6.52
CA ILE A 599 -34.96 -0.33 6.22
C ILE A 599 -35.83 0.35 7.26
N LYS A 600 -36.80 1.14 6.78
CA LYS A 600 -37.78 1.82 7.64
C LYS A 600 -38.46 0.84 8.60
N ASP A 601 -38.50 1.20 9.88
CA ASP A 601 -39.09 0.42 10.99
C ASP A 601 -38.36 -0.93 11.25
N LYS A 602 -37.18 -1.12 10.66
CA LYS A 602 -36.29 -2.29 10.81
C LYS A 602 -34.81 -1.88 10.76
N GLU A 603 -34.51 -0.63 11.13
CA GLU A 603 -33.15 -0.11 11.17
C GLU A 603 -32.31 -0.90 12.17
N GLN A 604 -31.08 -1.22 11.81
CA GLN A 604 -30.20 -2.05 12.64
C GLN A 604 -28.75 -1.60 12.52
N ILE A 605 -28.07 -1.56 13.66
CA ILE A 605 -26.61 -1.54 13.73
C ILE A 605 -26.18 -2.93 14.17
N TYR A 606 -25.44 -3.64 13.31
CA TYR A 606 -24.89 -4.97 13.61
C TYR A 606 -23.37 -4.85 13.77
N LEU A 607 -22.84 -5.35 14.89
CA LEU A 607 -21.42 -5.41 15.18
C LEU A 607 -21.03 -6.86 15.47
N LYS A 608 -20.06 -7.37 14.73
CA LYS A 608 -19.52 -8.73 14.89
C LYS A 608 -18.02 -8.66 15.14
N ALA A 609 -17.59 -9.20 16.28
CA ALA A 609 -16.19 -9.54 16.54
C ALA A 609 -16.02 -11.05 16.34
N GLN A 610 -15.06 -11.45 15.51
CA GLN A 610 -14.81 -12.87 15.20
C GLN A 610 -14.24 -13.66 16.39
N LYS A 611 -13.60 -12.95 17.34
CA LYS A 611 -12.98 -13.57 18.51
C LYS A 611 -13.16 -12.71 19.76
N ASP A 612 -12.31 -11.71 19.96
CA ASP A 612 -12.29 -10.87 21.17
C ASP A 612 -12.86 -9.47 20.83
N TYR A 613 -13.63 -8.88 21.75
CA TYR A 613 -14.12 -7.50 21.68
C TYR A 613 -13.72 -6.76 22.95
N ASP A 614 -12.87 -5.74 22.80
CA ASP A 614 -12.42 -4.88 23.88
C ASP A 614 -12.97 -3.45 23.69
N GLU A 615 -13.58 -2.90 24.74
CA GLU A 615 -14.05 -1.51 24.77
C GLU A 615 -13.36 -0.74 25.91
N LEU A 616 -12.58 0.29 25.56
CA LEU A 616 -11.91 1.18 26.52
C LEU A 616 -12.47 2.60 26.42
N VAL A 617 -13.26 2.99 27.42
CA VAL A 617 -13.81 4.34 27.54
C VAL A 617 -13.05 5.13 28.60
N GLN A 618 -12.27 6.12 28.18
CA GLN A 618 -11.40 6.90 29.08
C GLN A 618 -12.16 7.84 30.03
N HIS A 619 -13.44 8.10 29.77
CA HIS A 619 -14.24 9.01 30.59
C HIS A 619 -15.62 8.44 30.93
N ASN A 620 -16.65 8.74 30.14
CA ASN A 620 -18.02 8.36 30.43
C ASN A 620 -18.58 7.48 29.31
N PHE A 621 -19.21 6.36 29.69
CA PHE A 621 -20.05 5.54 28.80
C PHE A 621 -21.53 5.76 29.16
N THR A 622 -22.34 6.12 28.19
CA THR A 622 -23.79 6.34 28.36
C THR A 622 -24.54 5.48 27.36
N GLN A 623 -25.46 4.65 27.85
CA GLN A 623 -26.35 3.84 27.01
C GLN A 623 -27.81 4.11 27.41
N ARG A 624 -28.67 4.38 26.42
CA ARG A 624 -30.13 4.51 26.60
C ARG A 624 -30.83 3.60 25.62
N ILE A 625 -31.59 2.64 26.15
CA ILE A 625 -32.43 1.73 25.37
C ILE A 625 -33.89 2.07 25.67
N LEU A 626 -34.68 2.37 24.64
CA LEU A 626 -36.07 2.84 24.79
C LEU A 626 -37.08 1.70 24.91
N ASN A 627 -36.68 0.49 24.48
CA ASN A 627 -37.47 -0.72 24.56
C ASN A 627 -36.65 -1.76 25.35
N ASP A 628 -36.37 -2.92 24.77
CA ASP A 628 -35.76 -4.06 25.47
C ASP A 628 -34.24 -4.12 25.30
N LYS A 629 -33.55 -4.58 26.35
CA LYS A 629 -32.13 -4.98 26.33
C LYS A 629 -32.02 -6.43 26.79
N ASP A 630 -31.53 -7.28 25.88
CA ASP A 630 -31.18 -8.68 26.19
C ASP A 630 -29.65 -8.82 26.26
N SER A 631 -29.15 -9.68 27.15
CA SER A 631 -27.71 -9.92 27.33
C SER A 631 -27.49 -11.34 27.85
N ILE A 632 -26.75 -12.14 27.07
CA ILE A 632 -26.40 -13.51 27.41
C ILE A 632 -24.88 -13.63 27.45
N VAL A 633 -24.35 -14.22 28.53
CA VAL A 633 -22.93 -14.55 28.68
C VAL A 633 -22.85 -16.02 29.02
N ASP A 634 -22.38 -16.83 28.09
CA ASP A 634 -22.24 -18.29 28.29
C ASP A 634 -21.11 -18.64 29.28
N GLY A 635 -20.13 -17.74 29.43
CA GLY A 635 -19.01 -17.87 30.34
C GLY A 635 -19.22 -17.12 31.66
N ILE A 636 -18.19 -16.37 32.07
CA ILE A 636 -18.18 -15.63 33.34
C ILE A 636 -18.43 -14.14 33.08
N TYR A 637 -19.42 -13.56 33.78
CA TYR A 637 -19.61 -12.12 33.85
C TYR A 637 -19.01 -11.56 35.14
N ASN A 638 -18.06 -10.63 35.01
CA ASN A 638 -17.43 -9.95 36.13
C ASN A 638 -17.65 -8.44 36.04
N GLU A 639 -18.23 -7.84 37.08
CA GLU A 639 -18.43 -6.40 37.17
C GLU A 639 -17.75 -5.84 38.42
N ARG A 640 -16.94 -4.79 38.27
CA ARG A 640 -16.24 -4.15 39.39
C ARG A 640 -16.47 -2.65 39.39
N ILE A 641 -17.30 -2.18 40.32
CA ILE A 641 -17.56 -0.77 40.55
C ILE A 641 -16.73 -0.28 41.74
N LYS A 642 -15.84 0.70 41.52
CA LYS A 642 -14.92 1.19 42.57
C LYS A 642 -15.56 2.13 43.59
N LYS A 643 -16.68 2.76 43.26
CA LYS A 643 -17.34 3.78 44.10
C LYS A 643 -18.78 3.40 44.44
N VAL A 644 -19.72 3.68 43.54
CA VAL A 644 -21.16 3.55 43.79
C VAL A 644 -21.81 2.84 42.62
N HIS A 645 -22.59 1.79 42.90
CA HIS A 645 -23.49 1.12 41.96
C HIS A 645 -24.93 1.36 42.43
N THR A 646 -25.74 2.03 41.62
CA THR A 646 -27.16 2.27 41.90
C THR A 646 -27.99 1.55 40.85
N GLN A 647 -28.91 0.70 41.29
CA GLN A 647 -29.84 -0.02 40.42
C GLN A 647 -31.27 0.25 40.90
N THR A 648 -32.07 0.87 40.04
CA THR A 648 -33.50 1.10 40.28
C THR A 648 -34.31 0.24 39.32
N ILE A 649 -35.28 -0.51 39.85
CA ILE A 649 -36.21 -1.33 39.07
C ILE A 649 -37.62 -0.97 39.54
N ASP A 650 -38.45 -0.44 38.65
CA ASP A 650 -39.76 0.11 39.04
C ASP A 650 -40.84 -0.96 39.28
N LEU A 651 -40.72 -2.12 38.61
CA LEU A 651 -41.72 -3.18 38.69
C LEU A 651 -41.22 -4.42 39.44
N ALA A 652 -40.31 -5.20 38.84
CA ALA A 652 -39.90 -6.49 39.39
C ALA A 652 -38.46 -6.85 39.03
N LYS A 653 -37.74 -7.44 40.00
CA LYS A 653 -36.42 -8.03 39.82
C LYS A 653 -36.46 -9.50 40.26
N ASN A 654 -36.16 -10.42 39.34
CA ASN A 654 -36.01 -11.84 39.63
C ASN A 654 -34.52 -12.22 39.62
N VAL A 655 -34.04 -12.89 40.67
CA VAL A 655 -32.64 -13.35 40.79
C VAL A 655 -32.65 -14.83 41.12
N ASN A 656 -32.19 -15.67 40.19
CA ASN A 656 -32.08 -17.10 40.37
C ASN A 656 -30.60 -17.50 40.37
N VAL A 657 -30.13 -18.13 41.44
CA VAL A 657 -28.75 -18.58 41.60
C VAL A 657 -28.78 -20.08 41.87
N GLY A 658 -28.25 -20.88 40.93
CA GLY A 658 -28.23 -22.35 41.05
C GLY A 658 -27.15 -22.89 42.00
N GLY A 659 -26.20 -22.05 42.40
CA GLY A 659 -25.12 -22.37 43.33
C GLY A 659 -25.13 -21.45 44.56
N GLU A 660 -23.96 -20.93 44.93
CA GLU A 660 -23.80 -20.05 46.09
C GLU A 660 -24.18 -18.59 45.79
N TYR A 661 -24.91 -17.94 46.71
CA TYR A 661 -25.19 -16.51 46.71
C TYR A 661 -24.61 -15.83 47.96
N LEU A 662 -23.38 -15.30 47.85
CA LEU A 662 -22.67 -14.63 48.95
C LEU A 662 -22.86 -13.11 48.87
N THR A 663 -23.29 -12.49 49.98
CA THR A 663 -23.34 -11.04 50.14
C THR A 663 -22.52 -10.62 51.36
N ASN A 664 -21.47 -9.81 51.16
CA ASN A 664 -20.68 -9.23 52.24
C ASN A 664 -20.85 -7.70 52.26
N VAL A 665 -21.23 -7.14 53.41
CA VAL A 665 -21.49 -5.70 53.56
C VAL A 665 -20.70 -5.18 54.75
N GLY A 666 -19.79 -4.23 54.50
CA GLY A 666 -18.85 -3.73 55.52
C GLY A 666 -19.40 -2.66 56.47
N LEU A 667 -20.51 -1.99 56.10
CA LEU A 667 -21.12 -0.92 56.88
C LEU A 667 -22.55 -1.29 57.30
N SER A 668 -23.55 -0.87 56.52
CA SER A 668 -24.97 -1.12 56.80
C SER A 668 -25.63 -1.86 55.64
N LYS A 669 -26.54 -2.78 55.96
CA LYS A 669 -27.45 -3.44 55.02
C LYS A 669 -28.88 -3.22 55.52
N ASP A 670 -29.60 -2.33 54.85
CA ASP A 670 -31.01 -2.08 55.12
C ASP A 670 -31.88 -2.86 54.14
N THR A 671 -32.96 -3.47 54.64
CA THR A 671 -33.93 -4.19 53.81
C THR A 671 -35.31 -3.80 54.28
N ILE A 672 -36.04 -3.11 53.40
CA ILE A 672 -37.41 -2.63 53.65
C ILE A 672 -38.32 -3.37 52.68
N VAL A 673 -39.34 -4.03 53.20
CA VAL A 673 -40.30 -4.80 52.41
C VAL A 673 -41.70 -4.33 52.76
N GLY A 674 -42.46 -3.86 51.76
CA GLY A 674 -43.77 -3.25 51.98
C GLY A 674 -44.94 -4.23 52.12
N LEU A 675 -44.79 -5.48 51.69
CA LEU A 675 -45.84 -6.50 51.73
C LEU A 675 -45.42 -7.74 52.53
N SER A 676 -44.59 -8.61 51.95
CA SER A 676 -44.19 -9.88 52.58
C SER A 676 -42.71 -10.16 52.33
N ASN A 677 -42.01 -10.56 53.40
CA ASN A 677 -40.65 -11.06 53.36
C ASN A 677 -40.65 -12.51 53.88
N THR A 678 -40.44 -13.49 53.01
CA THR A 678 -40.42 -14.91 53.37
C THR A 678 -39.00 -15.45 53.25
N LEU A 679 -38.50 -16.08 54.32
CA LEU A 679 -37.19 -16.73 54.36
C LEU A 679 -37.37 -18.23 54.63
N ASN A 680 -37.09 -19.05 53.61
CA ASN A 680 -37.08 -20.50 53.73
C ASN A 680 -35.64 -21.00 53.74
N VAL A 681 -35.23 -21.71 54.80
CA VAL A 681 -33.85 -22.23 54.95
C VAL A 681 -33.92 -23.74 55.14
N GLY A 682 -33.25 -24.49 54.27
CA GLY A 682 -33.34 -25.96 54.25
C GLY A 682 -32.42 -26.69 55.22
N VAL A 683 -31.34 -26.06 55.71
CA VAL A 683 -30.33 -26.72 56.56
C VAL A 683 -30.06 -25.96 57.86
N ASP A 684 -29.45 -24.77 57.82
CA ASP A 684 -29.09 -24.00 59.03
C ASP A 684 -29.27 -22.50 58.79
N ASN A 685 -29.87 -21.81 59.76
CA ASN A 685 -29.98 -20.35 59.79
C ASN A 685 -29.29 -19.80 61.04
N LYS A 686 -28.06 -19.30 60.87
CA LYS A 686 -27.24 -18.82 61.98
C LYS A 686 -27.15 -17.30 62.02
N VAL A 687 -27.78 -16.70 63.03
CA VAL A 687 -27.70 -15.26 63.30
C VAL A 687 -26.75 -15.00 64.47
N ARG A 688 -25.76 -14.12 64.27
CA ARG A 688 -24.86 -13.65 65.34
C ARG A 688 -24.87 -12.13 65.37
N VAL A 689 -25.19 -11.55 66.53
CA VAL A 689 -25.25 -10.10 66.74
C VAL A 689 -24.31 -9.74 67.89
N SER A 690 -23.28 -8.95 67.63
CA SER A 690 -22.23 -8.64 68.61
C SER A 690 -22.64 -7.58 69.65
N LYS A 691 -23.64 -6.76 69.35
CA LYS A 691 -24.14 -5.70 70.24
C LYS A 691 -25.62 -5.91 70.52
N ASN A 692 -26.48 -5.15 69.84
CA ASN A 692 -27.91 -5.10 70.13
C ASN A 692 -28.72 -5.72 68.99
N SER A 693 -29.71 -6.52 69.35
CA SER A 693 -30.78 -6.97 68.45
C SER A 693 -32.12 -6.48 69.02
N SER A 694 -33.01 -5.99 68.15
CA SER A 694 -34.34 -5.51 68.53
C SER A 694 -35.35 -5.97 67.50
N GLU A 695 -36.50 -6.43 67.97
CA GLU A 695 -37.61 -6.89 67.13
C GLU A 695 -38.90 -6.25 67.64
N TYR A 696 -39.68 -5.71 66.72
CA TYR A 696 -41.02 -5.21 66.98
C TYR A 696 -41.99 -5.92 66.05
N VAL A 697 -43.00 -6.57 66.61
CA VAL A 697 -44.05 -7.26 65.87
C VAL A 697 -45.37 -6.58 66.23
N GLY A 698 -46.04 -6.03 65.21
CA GLY A 698 -47.27 -5.25 65.41
C GLY A 698 -48.49 -6.09 65.77
N GLU A 699 -48.53 -7.33 65.28
CA GLU A 699 -49.61 -8.29 65.49
C GLU A 699 -49.06 -9.53 66.23
N ASN A 700 -49.15 -10.73 65.64
CA ASN A 700 -48.75 -11.99 66.27
C ASN A 700 -47.30 -12.37 65.92
N LYS A 701 -46.60 -12.94 66.91
CA LYS A 701 -45.34 -13.65 66.71
C LYS A 701 -45.51 -15.11 67.13
N ASP A 702 -45.55 -16.00 66.14
CA ASP A 702 -45.61 -17.44 66.35
C ASP A 702 -44.21 -18.05 66.30
N ILE A 703 -43.86 -18.86 67.30
CA ILE A 703 -42.57 -19.56 67.38
C ILE A 703 -42.87 -21.03 67.66
N GLU A 704 -42.53 -21.90 66.70
CA GLU A 704 -42.61 -23.35 66.84
C GLU A 704 -41.20 -23.94 66.75
N ILE A 705 -40.84 -24.80 67.71
CA ILE A 705 -39.53 -25.43 67.79
C ILE A 705 -39.75 -26.93 67.92
N GLY A 706 -39.35 -27.69 66.90
CA GLY A 706 -39.55 -29.14 66.87
C GLY A 706 -38.62 -29.96 67.78
N ALA A 707 -37.58 -29.33 68.34
CA ALA A 707 -36.62 -29.97 69.26
C ALA A 707 -36.42 -29.09 70.51
N ASN A 708 -35.19 -28.62 70.75
CA ASN A 708 -34.85 -27.90 71.98
C ASN A 708 -34.78 -26.38 71.78
N GLN A 709 -35.33 -25.62 72.72
CA GLN A 709 -35.04 -24.20 72.91
C GLN A 709 -34.11 -24.03 74.11
N ASN A 710 -32.91 -23.50 73.91
CA ASN A 710 -31.99 -23.16 75.01
C ASN A 710 -31.83 -21.64 75.07
N THR A 711 -31.98 -21.03 76.24
CA THR A 711 -31.87 -19.59 76.46
C THR A 711 -31.00 -19.32 77.67
N ILE A 712 -29.90 -18.59 77.47
CA ILE A 712 -28.96 -18.21 78.53
C ILE A 712 -28.90 -16.68 78.56
N ILE A 713 -29.24 -16.10 79.70
CA ILE A 713 -29.26 -14.65 79.90
C ILE A 713 -28.22 -14.33 80.98
N HIS A 714 -27.22 -13.52 80.64
CA HIS A 714 -26.10 -13.21 81.54
C HIS A 714 -26.43 -12.12 82.57
N LYS A 715 -27.44 -11.30 82.29
CA LYS A 715 -27.91 -10.21 83.16
C LYS A 715 -29.39 -10.42 83.45
N ASP A 716 -30.23 -9.46 83.07
CA ASP A 716 -31.63 -9.42 83.45
C ASP A 716 -32.54 -9.95 82.33
N GLU A 717 -33.54 -10.74 82.71
CA GLU A 717 -34.71 -11.05 81.89
C GLU A 717 -35.91 -10.29 82.46
N ILE A 718 -36.58 -9.49 81.63
CA ILE A 718 -37.83 -8.81 82.01
C ILE A 718 -38.92 -9.24 81.04
N ARG A 719 -39.94 -9.92 81.55
CA ARG A 719 -41.09 -10.37 80.76
C ARG A 719 -42.39 -9.78 81.30
N ASN A 720 -42.90 -8.76 80.60
CA ASN A 720 -44.17 -8.11 80.93
C ASN A 720 -45.29 -8.67 80.04
N VAL A 721 -46.23 -9.39 80.64
CA VAL A 721 -47.41 -9.94 79.93
C VAL A 721 -48.65 -9.20 80.43
N LYS A 722 -49.27 -8.37 79.58
CA LYS A 722 -50.50 -7.63 79.91
C LYS A 722 -51.76 -8.49 79.88
N GLY A 723 -51.76 -9.48 78.98
CA GLY A 723 -52.79 -10.50 78.89
C GLY A 723 -52.48 -11.70 79.78
N ASN A 724 -52.87 -12.88 79.33
CA ASN A 724 -52.64 -14.11 80.08
C ASN A 724 -51.24 -14.69 79.79
N LYS A 725 -50.52 -15.09 80.84
CA LYS A 725 -49.37 -16.01 80.72
C LYS A 725 -49.85 -17.41 81.11
N LYS A 726 -49.74 -18.38 80.19
CA LYS A 726 -49.96 -19.81 80.46
C LYS A 726 -48.65 -20.55 80.19
N GLU A 727 -48.19 -21.31 81.18
CA GLU A 727 -47.00 -22.16 81.08
C GLU A 727 -47.43 -23.57 81.49
N VAL A 728 -47.23 -24.54 80.61
CA VAL A 728 -47.58 -25.94 80.84
C VAL A 728 -46.30 -26.74 80.65
N VAL A 729 -45.89 -27.44 81.70
CA VAL A 729 -44.69 -28.28 81.69
C VAL A 729 -45.14 -29.69 82.03
N GLU A 730 -45.01 -30.61 81.08
CA GLU A 730 -45.35 -32.02 81.29
C GLU A 730 -44.25 -32.79 82.06
N GLY A 731 -43.02 -32.28 81.99
CA GLY A 731 -41.88 -32.75 82.76
C GLY A 731 -41.75 -32.08 84.13
N HIS A 732 -40.52 -31.84 84.57
CA HIS A 732 -40.23 -31.10 85.79
C HIS A 732 -40.08 -29.60 85.50
N TYR A 733 -40.49 -28.77 86.46
CA TYR A 733 -40.29 -27.33 86.42
C TYR A 733 -39.48 -26.91 87.65
N ASP A 734 -38.21 -26.60 87.44
CA ASP A 734 -37.28 -26.21 88.50
C ASP A 734 -37.11 -24.70 88.53
N ILE A 735 -37.40 -24.08 89.68
CA ILE A 735 -37.10 -22.68 89.96
C ILE A 735 -36.04 -22.65 91.04
N ASN A 736 -34.83 -22.19 90.71
CA ASN A 736 -33.75 -21.98 91.66
C ASN A 736 -33.38 -20.49 91.70
N ILE A 737 -33.57 -19.86 92.86
CA ILE A 737 -33.35 -18.42 93.08
C ILE A 737 -32.41 -18.26 94.27
N LYS A 738 -31.29 -17.55 94.06
CA LYS A 738 -30.28 -17.33 95.11
C LYS A 738 -30.68 -16.28 96.14
N GLU A 739 -31.47 -15.29 95.72
CA GLU A 739 -31.91 -14.20 96.58
C GLU A 739 -33.40 -14.34 96.91
N THR A 740 -34.26 -13.55 96.26
CA THR A 740 -35.67 -13.41 96.65
C THR A 740 -36.60 -13.93 95.57
N LEU A 741 -37.53 -14.82 95.95
CA LEU A 741 -38.73 -15.12 95.17
C LEU A 741 -39.91 -14.34 95.76
N LYS A 742 -40.54 -13.48 94.95
CA LYS A 742 -41.77 -12.77 95.33
C LYS A 742 -42.91 -13.20 94.43
N ILE A 743 -43.96 -13.80 95.01
CA ILE A 743 -45.21 -14.11 94.33
C ILE A 743 -46.29 -13.21 94.93
N GLN A 744 -46.93 -12.41 94.09
CA GLN A 744 -47.98 -11.48 94.52
C GLN A 744 -49.14 -11.56 93.53
N THR A 745 -50.35 -11.73 94.06
CA THR A 745 -51.60 -11.75 93.30
C THR A 745 -52.64 -10.88 94.00
N GLU A 746 -53.47 -10.16 93.26
CA GLU A 746 -54.51 -9.31 93.86
C GLU A 746 -55.76 -10.08 94.26
N LYS A 747 -56.04 -11.22 93.62
CA LYS A 747 -57.26 -12.01 93.85
C LYS A 747 -56.98 -13.32 94.56
N GLU A 748 -56.28 -14.23 93.90
CA GLU A 748 -56.07 -15.59 94.37
C GLU A 748 -54.69 -16.09 93.94
N THR A 749 -53.98 -16.72 94.89
CA THR A 749 -52.87 -17.63 94.61
C THR A 749 -53.33 -19.03 95.00
N SER A 750 -53.28 -19.98 94.06
CA SER A 750 -53.63 -21.38 94.31
C SER A 750 -52.42 -22.28 94.04
N ILE A 751 -51.99 -23.03 95.05
CA ILE A 751 -50.93 -24.04 94.94
C ILE A 751 -51.54 -25.38 95.29
N ARG A 752 -51.57 -26.30 94.34
CA ARG A 752 -52.17 -27.62 94.51
C ARG A 752 -51.20 -28.70 94.07
N SER A 753 -50.93 -29.64 94.95
CA SER A 753 -50.23 -30.88 94.63
C SER A 753 -51.14 -32.08 94.87
N LYS A 754 -51.05 -33.12 94.03
CA LYS A 754 -51.83 -34.35 94.21
C LYS A 754 -51.23 -35.30 95.26
N ASN A 755 -49.91 -35.27 95.42
CA ASN A 755 -49.20 -36.17 96.34
C ASN A 755 -48.74 -35.41 97.59
N ASN A 756 -47.73 -34.56 97.44
CA ASN A 756 -47.10 -33.86 98.56
C ASN A 756 -46.85 -32.40 98.21
N LEU A 757 -47.07 -31.52 99.18
CA LEU A 757 -46.58 -30.14 99.18
C LEU A 757 -45.63 -29.99 100.37
N LEU A 758 -44.33 -29.95 100.09
CA LEU A 758 -43.30 -29.74 101.10
C LEU A 758 -42.83 -28.29 101.04
N ILE A 759 -42.89 -27.59 102.18
CA ILE A 759 -42.29 -26.27 102.34
C ILE A 759 -41.30 -26.37 103.50
N THR A 760 -40.05 -26.00 103.26
CA THR A 760 -38.97 -26.10 104.25
C THR A 760 -38.17 -24.81 104.26
N THR A 761 -37.82 -24.35 105.46
CA THR A 761 -37.01 -23.15 105.69
C THR A 761 -36.03 -23.42 106.84
N ASN A 762 -34.85 -22.83 106.77
CA ASN A 762 -33.81 -23.02 107.78
C ASN A 762 -33.86 -21.98 108.90
N ALA A 763 -34.59 -20.88 108.71
CA ALA A 763 -34.62 -19.76 109.65
C ALA A 763 -36.02 -19.57 110.23
N SER A 764 -36.95 -19.03 109.43
CA SER A 764 -38.31 -18.75 109.86
C SER A 764 -39.32 -19.00 108.75
N MET A 765 -40.52 -19.40 109.16
CA MET A 765 -41.72 -19.46 108.34
C MET A 765 -42.78 -18.59 109.01
N GLY A 766 -43.50 -17.79 108.24
CA GLY A 766 -44.58 -16.95 108.74
C GLY A 766 -45.81 -17.07 107.84
N PHE A 767 -46.98 -17.04 108.46
CA PHE A 767 -48.28 -16.90 107.78
C PHE A 767 -49.02 -15.76 108.46
N GLU A 768 -49.31 -14.71 107.69
CA GLU A 768 -50.02 -13.53 108.16
C GLU A 768 -51.22 -13.28 107.26
N THR A 769 -52.36 -12.93 107.86
CA THR A 769 -53.61 -12.65 107.15
C THR A 769 -54.48 -11.72 107.98
N ASP A 770 -55.14 -10.77 107.31
CA ASP A 770 -55.97 -9.76 107.96
C ASP A 770 -57.31 -10.32 108.48
N LYS A 771 -57.77 -11.44 107.92
CA LYS A 771 -59.12 -11.97 108.20
C LYS A 771 -59.09 -13.34 108.86
N ASN A 772 -58.61 -14.35 108.12
CA ASN A 772 -58.69 -15.73 108.58
C ASN A 772 -57.54 -16.54 108.01
N ASN A 773 -56.86 -17.28 108.88
CA ASN A 773 -55.93 -18.33 108.50
C ASN A 773 -56.55 -19.67 108.91
N THR A 774 -56.68 -20.62 107.98
CA THR A 774 -57.32 -21.90 108.28
C THR A 774 -56.47 -23.03 107.73
N PHE A 775 -56.14 -23.98 108.60
CA PHE A 775 -55.54 -25.26 108.23
C PHE A 775 -56.59 -26.35 108.42
N VAL A 776 -56.92 -27.05 107.33
CA VAL A 776 -57.88 -28.16 107.35
C VAL A 776 -57.17 -29.41 106.87
N SER A 777 -57.26 -30.48 107.64
CA SER A 777 -56.67 -31.78 107.34
C SER A 777 -57.35 -32.86 108.16
N ASP A 778 -57.32 -34.11 107.70
CA ASP A 778 -57.85 -35.26 108.46
C ASP A 778 -57.05 -35.49 109.75
N ASN A 779 -55.75 -35.17 109.73
CA ASN A 779 -54.86 -35.21 110.88
C ASN A 779 -53.83 -34.08 110.78
N SER A 780 -53.58 -33.41 111.92
CA SER A 780 -52.57 -32.36 112.03
C SER A 780 -51.74 -32.58 113.29
N LEU A 781 -50.42 -32.50 113.15
CA LEU A 781 -49.46 -32.56 114.24
C LEU A 781 -48.68 -31.25 114.30
N SER A 782 -48.84 -30.52 115.40
CA SER A 782 -47.98 -29.38 115.72
C SER A 782 -46.98 -29.82 116.78
N GLN A 783 -45.70 -29.93 116.39
CA GLN A 783 -44.62 -30.29 117.30
C GLN A 783 -43.63 -29.15 117.41
N THR A 784 -43.54 -28.56 118.60
CA THR A 784 -42.60 -27.48 118.90
C THR A 784 -41.54 -27.98 119.89
N LYS A 785 -40.26 -27.68 119.62
CA LYS A 785 -39.14 -28.19 120.43
C LYS A 785 -38.92 -27.43 121.73
N THR A 786 -39.22 -26.14 121.76
CA THR A 786 -39.02 -25.28 122.94
C THR A 786 -40.35 -24.71 123.39
N ASP A 787 -40.77 -23.59 122.81
CA ASP A 787 -41.90 -22.81 123.29
C ASP A 787 -43.00 -22.79 122.24
N TYR A 788 -44.19 -23.24 122.63
CA TYR A 788 -45.41 -23.07 121.84
C TYR A 788 -46.23 -21.94 122.43
N GLU A 789 -46.21 -20.78 121.77
CA GLU A 789 -46.92 -19.60 122.23
C GLU A 789 -48.15 -19.33 121.35
N VAL A 790 -49.33 -19.30 121.96
CA VAL A 790 -50.58 -18.92 121.31
C VAL A 790 -51.08 -17.64 121.95
N LYS A 791 -51.11 -16.56 121.16
CA LYS A 791 -51.63 -15.25 121.57
C LYS A 791 -52.86 -14.92 120.75
N ALA A 792 -54.00 -14.70 121.42
CA ALA A 792 -55.24 -14.26 120.78
C ALA A 792 -55.82 -13.06 121.55
N GLY A 793 -56.36 -12.09 120.82
CA GLY A 793 -56.92 -10.86 121.42
C GLY A 793 -58.32 -11.01 122.01
N ASN A 794 -59.02 -12.12 121.76
CA ASN A 794 -60.40 -12.33 122.22
C ASN A 794 -60.60 -13.71 122.85
N GLN A 795 -60.36 -14.77 122.08
CA GLN A 795 -60.64 -16.13 122.50
C GLN A 795 -59.66 -17.12 121.88
N ILE A 796 -59.22 -18.09 122.68
CA ILE A 796 -58.62 -19.35 122.22
C ILE A 796 -59.65 -20.45 122.47
N LEU A 797 -59.89 -21.28 121.46
CA LEU A 797 -60.80 -22.43 121.54
C LEU A 797 -60.05 -23.68 121.12
N HIS A 798 -59.89 -24.62 122.05
CA HIS A 798 -59.52 -25.99 121.74
C HIS A 798 -60.76 -26.84 121.83
N GLN A 799 -61.27 -27.36 120.71
CA GLN A 799 -62.53 -28.10 120.67
C GLN A 799 -62.35 -29.48 120.05
N VAL A 800 -62.94 -30.49 120.69
CA VAL A 800 -63.03 -31.87 120.22
C VAL A 800 -64.49 -32.34 120.41
N GLY A 801 -65.29 -32.36 119.34
CA GLY A 801 -66.74 -32.59 119.45
C GLY A 801 -67.42 -31.54 120.35
N ASP A 802 -68.19 -31.99 121.34
CA ASP A 802 -68.83 -31.11 122.34
C ASP A 802 -67.89 -30.70 123.49
N THR A 803 -66.68 -31.28 123.55
CA THR A 803 -65.67 -30.96 124.57
C THR A 803 -64.87 -29.75 124.12
N GLN A 804 -64.75 -28.74 124.97
CA GLN A 804 -64.02 -27.52 124.64
C GLN A 804 -63.28 -26.92 125.82
N ILE A 805 -62.11 -26.37 125.54
CA ILE A 805 -61.41 -25.41 126.39
C ILE A 805 -61.51 -24.06 125.70
N VAL A 806 -62.18 -23.13 126.35
CA VAL A 806 -62.34 -21.75 125.92
C VAL A 806 -61.56 -20.86 126.87
N THR A 807 -60.54 -20.18 126.37
CA THR A 807 -59.81 -19.17 127.13
C THR A 807 -60.19 -17.80 126.59
N LYS A 808 -60.67 -16.90 127.46
CA LYS A 808 -60.85 -15.47 127.19
C LYS A 808 -60.00 -14.65 128.16
N GLY A 809 -59.96 -13.33 127.99
CA GLY A 809 -59.08 -12.46 128.78
C GLY A 809 -59.37 -12.45 130.29
N ASP A 810 -60.59 -12.77 130.69
CA ASP A 810 -61.10 -12.69 132.07
C ASP A 810 -61.51 -14.06 132.66
N TYR A 811 -61.63 -15.10 131.83
CA TYR A 811 -62.01 -16.44 132.30
C TYR A 811 -61.53 -17.58 131.38
N VAL A 812 -61.48 -18.79 131.94
CA VAL A 812 -61.27 -20.06 131.23
C VAL A 812 -62.44 -20.98 131.49
N ILE A 813 -63.02 -21.54 130.44
CA ILE A 813 -64.09 -22.53 130.53
C ILE A 813 -63.58 -23.85 129.97
N ILE A 814 -63.67 -24.92 130.76
CA ILE A 814 -63.42 -26.29 130.31
C ILE A 814 -64.77 -27.02 130.36
N LYS A 815 -65.29 -27.41 129.20
CA LYS A 815 -66.49 -28.26 129.11
C LYS A 815 -66.09 -29.63 128.60
N ALA A 816 -66.47 -30.68 129.31
CA ALA A 816 -66.24 -32.07 128.89
C ALA A 816 -67.35 -32.96 129.48
N GLY A 817 -67.91 -33.87 128.68
CA GLY A 817 -68.86 -34.89 129.18
C GLY A 817 -70.11 -34.32 129.89
N GLY A 818 -70.60 -33.15 129.48
CA GLY A 818 -71.75 -32.46 130.09
C GLY A 818 -71.43 -31.61 131.33
N VAL A 819 -70.18 -31.60 131.80
CA VAL A 819 -69.70 -30.78 132.92
C VAL A 819 -69.03 -29.53 132.39
N GLU A 820 -69.30 -28.38 133.01
CA GLU A 820 -68.70 -27.09 132.68
C GLU A 820 -67.95 -26.53 133.88
N VAL A 821 -66.63 -26.39 133.76
CA VAL A 821 -65.77 -25.74 134.73
C VAL A 821 -65.46 -24.34 134.23
N VAL A 822 -65.85 -23.32 134.97
CA VAL A 822 -65.53 -21.92 134.71
C VAL A 822 -64.53 -21.47 135.75
N ILE A 823 -63.40 -20.92 135.30
CA ILE A 823 -62.37 -20.31 136.12
C ILE A 823 -62.38 -18.82 135.78
N ASP A 824 -62.85 -17.98 136.69
CA ASP A 824 -62.90 -16.52 136.52
C ASP A 824 -62.31 -15.78 137.74
N SER A 825 -62.44 -14.45 137.78
CA SER A 825 -61.96 -13.63 138.90
C SER A 825 -62.64 -13.93 140.25
N ASN A 826 -63.78 -14.62 140.25
CA ASN A 826 -64.53 -15.01 141.44
C ASN A 826 -64.18 -16.44 141.92
N GLY A 827 -63.34 -17.17 141.16
CA GLY A 827 -62.82 -18.49 141.52
C GLY A 827 -63.17 -19.59 140.52
N LEU A 828 -63.18 -20.84 141.00
CA LEU A 828 -63.49 -22.03 140.20
C LEU A 828 -64.94 -22.48 140.46
N VAL A 829 -65.75 -22.54 139.41
CA VAL A 829 -67.16 -22.95 139.46
C VAL A 829 -67.36 -24.16 138.56
N VAL A 830 -67.79 -25.28 139.14
CA VAL A 830 -68.15 -26.50 138.39
C VAL A 830 -69.66 -26.62 138.30
N LYS A 831 -70.19 -26.70 137.08
CA LYS A 831 -71.62 -26.85 136.79
C LYS A 831 -71.85 -28.23 136.18
N GLY A 832 -72.75 -29.01 136.80
CA GLY A 832 -73.14 -30.34 136.32
C GLY A 832 -72.30 -31.53 136.84
N GLY A 833 -71.37 -31.32 137.79
CA GLY A 833 -70.55 -32.39 138.38
C GLY A 833 -70.14 -32.11 139.84
N GLU A 834 -69.66 -33.12 140.56
CA GLU A 834 -69.15 -33.00 141.94
C GLU A 834 -67.69 -32.51 141.96
N ILE A 835 -67.37 -31.53 142.82
CA ILE A 835 -65.99 -31.14 143.14
C ILE A 835 -65.48 -32.07 144.24
N ARG A 836 -64.48 -32.90 143.94
CA ARG A 836 -63.77 -33.72 144.93
C ARG A 836 -62.38 -33.12 145.14
N THR A 837 -62.07 -32.75 146.37
CA THR A 837 -60.73 -32.30 146.77
C THR A 837 -59.85 -33.52 147.02
N GLU A 838 -58.85 -33.74 146.18
CA GLU A 838 -57.75 -34.71 146.38
C GLU A 838 -56.43 -33.99 146.66
#